data_AF-A0AAV1G7Q0-F1
#
_entry.id   AF-A0AAV1G7Q0-F1
#
_cell.length_a   1.000
_cell.length_b   1.000
_cell.length_c   1.000
_cell.angle_alpha   90.00
_cell.angle_beta   90.00
_cell.angle_gamma   90.00
#
_symmetry.space_group_name_H-M   'P 1'
#
loop_
_entity.id
_entity.type
_entity.pdbx_description
1 polymer ?
#
loop_
_entity_poly.entity_id
_entity_poly.type
_entity_poly.pdbx_seq_one_letter_code
_entity_poly.pdbx_strand_id
1 'polypeptide(L)'
;MWRPVSLWIWFDAVTGKRRASVINTNSFGGQCRTFWFHNAVYRLPLSTLKFSYKVTVKNDFSDEVYTSKWHYAKDTVRRETASGTTTGFHNYDFHQTEDRTQTHKLLVLQNNIEVVEFQSNSPRYLPISEEFWKALAKLPSVYDYAAYRKVLERFGTHYLSEGSLGGSFKVIASVDEETERIMSSESERYHECERTKRWVLFFPITSESCRKDDHQRSWSSQDHRTNSVNKVDVEGGGIEHAAALQGLNLNDPDRNWEMYSNWADSVRTFPKVIKQKLRPLSELVKEVQCAGAKRHYLRRAIEQYLSERDPCHCRPCSNNGMAVMDGDECKCLCKPGTSGLACELGTEAGGQQGVIDGSWACWSAWSSCSGGQRSRSRSCANPAPRNGGQHCIGETTQTSDCEEEDLEYLRTMEPQCFDQTLPASQKCGTPPALVNGYILDPKDIYLVGSRVEYTCTDGLYLIGDGIIECTAALTWSDGPGLCAPTRCTLESLAEDVIATPLSRNYYIGNMVTLSCPPGKELRGAESISCDSSQNFSPDPAEISCIPVSAPQKLTPPTVLCKPWEKSARGKCVCKMPFECSSSLEMCATSPARGTSILLSVCKMHALRCMGKSHTIAEDSACEWPERSTAGCNDCHMWETCDAQTNECRCKDSADCSNPGSQVCVRVGEDESAAAQNMSECEAGLQRCKGEKVSVVSILPCDA
;
A
#
# COMPACT_ATOMS: atom_id res chain seq x y z
N MET A 1 -26.63 -20.35 -30.23
CA MET A 1 -25.81 -19.36 -30.97
C MET A 1 -24.53 -19.19 -30.19
N TRP A 2 -23.39 -19.78 -30.59
CA TRP A 2 -22.13 -19.34 -29.99
C TRP A 2 -22.00 -17.89 -30.43
N ARG A 3 -22.32 -16.95 -29.53
CA ARG A 3 -21.68 -15.65 -29.62
C ARG A 3 -20.20 -15.99 -29.69
N PRO A 4 -19.43 -15.50 -30.69
CA PRO A 4 -17.99 -15.69 -30.66
C PRO A 4 -17.61 -15.31 -29.25
N VAL A 5 -17.19 -16.35 -28.51
CA VAL A 5 -16.86 -16.26 -27.09
C VAL A 5 -16.04 -15.00 -26.96
N SER A 6 -16.21 -14.23 -25.90
CA SER A 6 -15.30 -13.17 -25.51
C SER A 6 -13.88 -13.76 -25.44
N LEU A 7 -13.27 -13.90 -26.62
CA LEU A 7 -12.16 -14.82 -26.94
C LEU A 7 -10.85 -14.09 -26.80
N TRP A 8 -10.90 -12.79 -26.50
CA TRP A 8 -9.75 -11.93 -26.37
C TRP A 8 -10.10 -10.95 -25.26
N ILE A 9 -10.11 -11.49 -24.05
CA ILE A 9 -10.16 -10.75 -22.80
C ILE A 9 -8.71 -10.55 -22.36
N TRP A 10 -8.42 -9.37 -21.85
CA TRP A 10 -7.05 -8.86 -21.71
C TRP A 10 -6.55 -9.10 -20.33
N PHE A 11 -5.24 -9.22 -20.19
CA PHE A 11 -4.66 -9.76 -18.99
C PHE A 11 -3.80 -8.72 -18.30
N ASP A 12 -4.20 -8.38 -17.08
CA ASP A 12 -3.35 -7.66 -16.18
C ASP A 12 -2.48 -8.67 -15.44
N ALA A 13 -1.21 -8.76 -15.85
CA ALA A 13 -0.23 -9.65 -15.25
C ALA A 13 0.20 -9.21 -13.85
N VAL A 14 -0.39 -8.17 -13.28
CA VAL A 14 -0.24 -7.93 -11.86
C VAL A 14 -1.40 -8.50 -11.07
N THR A 15 -2.63 -8.20 -11.50
CA THR A 15 -3.81 -8.63 -10.74
C THR A 15 -4.28 -10.04 -11.08
N GLY A 16 -3.73 -10.65 -12.14
CA GLY A 16 -4.22 -11.91 -12.71
C GLY A 16 -5.63 -11.81 -13.27
N LYS A 17 -6.19 -10.59 -13.34
CA LYS A 17 -7.59 -10.37 -13.71
C LYS A 17 -7.70 -9.99 -15.17
N ARG A 18 -8.86 -10.39 -15.69
CA ARG A 18 -9.36 -10.07 -17.02
C ARG A 18 -9.79 -8.58 -17.09
N ARG A 19 -9.33 -7.84 -18.09
CA ARG A 19 -9.54 -6.40 -18.32
C ARG A 19 -10.34 -6.12 -19.61
N ALA A 20 -10.59 -4.83 -19.89
CA ALA A 20 -11.40 -4.37 -21.02
C ALA A 20 -10.86 -4.85 -22.39
N SER A 21 -11.75 -5.01 -23.37
CA SER A 21 -11.40 -5.53 -24.70
C SER A 21 -10.55 -4.58 -25.54
N VAL A 22 -9.42 -5.04 -26.07
CA VAL A 22 -8.57 -4.31 -27.02
C VAL A 22 -8.49 -4.89 -28.44
N ILE A 23 -8.94 -6.11 -28.71
CA ILE A 23 -9.08 -6.65 -30.08
C ILE A 23 -10.55 -6.59 -30.48
N ASN A 24 -10.82 -6.10 -31.69
CA ASN A 24 -12.15 -6.12 -32.27
C ASN A 24 -12.43 -7.48 -32.94
N THR A 25 -13.07 -8.36 -32.19
CA THR A 25 -13.44 -9.71 -32.62
C THR A 25 -14.65 -9.75 -33.54
N ASN A 26 -15.36 -8.63 -33.69
CA ASN A 26 -16.54 -8.53 -34.55
C ASN A 26 -16.17 -8.08 -35.97
N SER A 27 -14.87 -7.82 -36.22
CA SER A 27 -14.36 -7.52 -37.55
C SER A 27 -14.08 -8.81 -38.32
N PHE A 28 -14.68 -8.93 -39.51
CA PHE A 28 -14.48 -10.05 -40.43
C PHE A 28 -13.67 -9.67 -41.67
N GLY A 29 -13.29 -8.39 -41.82
CA GLY A 29 -12.47 -7.91 -42.95
C GLY A 29 -13.08 -8.18 -44.33
N GLY A 30 -14.40 -8.30 -44.44
CA GLY A 30 -15.10 -8.67 -45.67
C GLY A 30 -14.98 -10.14 -46.07
N GLN A 31 -14.20 -10.95 -45.35
CA GLN A 31 -14.02 -12.38 -45.62
C GLN A 31 -15.05 -13.23 -44.84
N CYS A 32 -15.55 -14.29 -45.47
CA CYS A 32 -16.42 -15.28 -44.81
C CYS A 32 -15.63 -16.58 -44.59
N ARG A 33 -14.66 -16.52 -43.68
CA ARG A 33 -13.92 -17.71 -43.23
C ARG A 33 -14.81 -18.46 -42.25
N THR A 34 -15.08 -19.72 -42.53
CA THR A 34 -15.96 -20.55 -41.71
C THR A 34 -15.24 -21.77 -41.17
N PHE A 35 -15.71 -22.27 -40.03
CA PHE A 35 -15.30 -23.56 -39.49
C PHE A 35 -16.55 -24.36 -39.11
N TRP A 36 -16.49 -25.67 -39.30
CA TRP A 36 -17.60 -26.56 -39.00
C TRP A 36 -17.37 -27.25 -37.65
N PHE A 37 -18.38 -27.24 -36.78
CA PHE A 37 -18.30 -27.80 -35.43
C PHE A 37 -19.68 -28.17 -34.89
N HIS A 38 -19.85 -29.39 -34.36
CA HIS A 38 -21.12 -29.96 -33.87
C HIS A 38 -22.34 -29.61 -34.74
N ASN A 39 -22.28 -29.94 -36.03
CA ASN A 39 -23.37 -29.74 -37.00
C ASN A 39 -23.78 -28.27 -37.22
N ALA A 40 -22.96 -27.31 -36.79
CA ALA A 40 -23.14 -25.89 -37.07
C ALA A 40 -21.90 -25.31 -37.77
N VAL A 41 -22.15 -24.31 -38.63
CA VAL A 41 -21.09 -23.54 -39.27
C VAL A 41 -20.89 -22.26 -38.47
N TYR A 42 -19.66 -22.03 -38.05
CA TYR A 42 -19.26 -20.84 -37.33
C TYR A 42 -18.40 -19.95 -38.21
N ARG A 43 -18.50 -18.65 -38.01
CA ARG A 43 -17.69 -17.66 -38.74
C ARG A 43 -16.48 -17.26 -37.92
N LEU A 44 -15.30 -17.36 -38.51
CA LEU A 44 -14.04 -16.94 -37.91
C LEU A 44 -13.85 -15.43 -38.09
N PRO A 45 -13.47 -14.71 -37.03
CA PRO A 45 -13.14 -13.29 -37.14
C PRO A 45 -11.78 -13.09 -37.80
N LEU A 46 -11.52 -11.87 -38.29
CA LEU A 46 -10.25 -11.50 -38.92
C LEU A 46 -9.07 -11.64 -37.94
N SER A 47 -9.32 -11.47 -36.65
CA SER A 47 -8.33 -11.60 -35.58
C SER A 47 -7.81 -13.02 -35.38
N THR A 48 -8.53 -14.05 -35.84
CA THR A 48 -8.18 -15.45 -35.62
C THR A 48 -7.48 -16.03 -36.85
N LEU A 49 -6.22 -16.44 -36.71
CA LEU A 49 -5.46 -17.10 -37.76
C LEU A 49 -5.88 -18.55 -37.91
N LYS A 50 -5.83 -19.30 -36.80
CA LYS A 50 -6.13 -20.74 -36.76
C LYS A 50 -7.14 -21.01 -35.65
N PHE A 51 -8.06 -21.92 -35.94
CA PHE A 51 -9.03 -22.42 -34.99
C PHE A 51 -9.21 -23.91 -35.28
N SER A 52 -8.68 -24.76 -34.41
CA SER A 52 -8.66 -26.21 -34.60
C SER A 52 -9.38 -26.90 -33.46
N TYR A 53 -10.29 -27.79 -33.81
CA TYR A 53 -10.94 -28.66 -32.84
C TYR A 53 -9.95 -29.68 -32.31
N LYS A 54 -9.90 -29.83 -30.99
CA LYS A 54 -8.98 -30.73 -30.30
C LYS A 54 -9.76 -31.40 -29.17
N VAL A 55 -10.27 -32.61 -29.38
CA VAL A 55 -10.84 -33.41 -28.29
C VAL A 55 -9.73 -34.24 -27.69
N THR A 56 -8.89 -33.60 -26.90
CA THR A 56 -8.08 -34.34 -25.94
C THR A 56 -8.84 -34.34 -24.62
N VAL A 57 -9.90 -35.15 -24.52
CA VAL A 57 -10.39 -35.58 -23.20
C VAL A 57 -9.44 -36.67 -22.74
N LYS A 58 -8.27 -36.25 -22.30
CA LYS A 58 -7.48 -37.09 -21.44
C LYS A 58 -8.14 -36.95 -20.07
N ASN A 59 -8.76 -38.02 -19.57
CA ASN A 59 -9.11 -38.14 -18.15
C ASN A 59 -7.83 -38.28 -17.30
N ASP A 60 -6.78 -37.55 -17.67
CA ASP A 60 -5.50 -37.49 -16.99
C ASP A 60 -5.64 -36.36 -15.98
N PHE A 61 -6.17 -36.72 -14.82
CA PHE A 61 -6.05 -35.88 -13.64
C PHE A 61 -4.57 -35.82 -13.27
N SER A 62 -4.04 -34.61 -13.12
CA SER A 62 -2.74 -34.39 -12.51
C SER A 62 -2.95 -34.10 -11.03
N ASP A 63 -2.41 -34.97 -10.20
CA ASP A 63 -2.31 -34.86 -8.75
C ASP A 63 -0.89 -34.50 -8.35
N GLU A 64 -0.77 -33.43 -7.57
CA GLU A 64 0.48 -33.01 -6.94
C GLU A 64 0.23 -32.88 -5.43
N VAL A 65 1.08 -33.50 -4.61
CA VAL A 65 1.00 -33.41 -3.15
C VAL A 65 2.11 -32.50 -2.65
N TYR A 66 1.73 -31.48 -1.90
CA TYR A 66 2.63 -30.53 -1.28
C TYR A 66 2.59 -30.68 0.23
N THR A 67 3.74 -30.60 0.88
CA THR A 67 3.83 -30.69 2.34
C THR A 67 3.24 -29.49 3.06
N SER A 68 3.12 -28.33 2.40
CA SER A 68 2.44 -27.15 2.92
C SER A 68 2.11 -26.13 1.83
N LYS A 69 1.33 -25.11 2.19
CA LYS A 69 1.04 -23.95 1.33
C LYS A 69 2.30 -23.22 0.85
N TRP A 70 3.31 -23.10 1.71
CA TRP A 70 4.57 -22.47 1.34
C TRP A 70 5.31 -23.25 0.24
N HIS A 71 5.30 -24.59 0.30
CA HIS A 71 5.92 -25.42 -0.74
C HIS A 71 5.19 -25.27 -2.08
N TYR A 72 3.85 -25.23 -2.05
CA TYR A 72 3.03 -24.98 -3.22
C TYR A 72 3.31 -23.61 -3.86
N ALA A 73 3.36 -22.55 -3.04
CA ALA A 73 3.66 -21.19 -3.51
C ALA A 73 5.09 -21.08 -4.07
N LYS A 74 6.08 -21.69 -3.40
CA LYS A 74 7.47 -21.71 -3.86
C LYS A 74 7.63 -22.41 -5.21
N ASP A 75 6.96 -23.54 -5.42
CA ASP A 75 7.02 -24.24 -6.70
C ASP A 75 6.38 -23.43 -7.82
N THR A 76 5.28 -22.74 -7.53
CA THR A 76 4.63 -21.80 -8.47
C THR A 76 5.59 -20.69 -8.90
N VAL A 77 6.23 -20.00 -7.94
CA VAL A 77 7.24 -18.97 -8.22
C VAL A 77 8.41 -19.54 -9.05
N ARG A 78 8.82 -20.79 -8.80
CA ARG A 78 9.88 -21.44 -9.59
C ARG A 78 9.46 -21.72 -11.04
N ARG A 79 8.21 -22.10 -11.27
CA ARG A 79 7.65 -22.31 -12.63
C ARG A 79 7.54 -21.00 -13.40
N GLU A 80 7.19 -19.91 -12.73
CA GLU A 80 7.19 -18.56 -13.32
C GLU A 80 8.61 -18.06 -13.67
N THR A 81 9.62 -18.45 -12.87
CA THR A 81 11.02 -18.02 -13.01
C THR A 81 11.88 -18.92 -13.91
N ALA A 82 11.33 -19.95 -14.57
CA ALA A 82 12.11 -20.85 -15.41
C ALA A 82 12.66 -20.14 -16.68
N SER A 83 13.95 -19.80 -16.66
CA SER A 83 14.70 -19.28 -17.80
C SER A 83 15.17 -20.43 -18.70
N GLY A 84 14.74 -20.40 -19.96
CA GLY A 84 15.32 -21.26 -20.99
C GLY A 84 14.35 -21.67 -22.09
N THR A 85 14.01 -20.75 -22.98
CA THR A 85 14.35 -20.82 -24.42
C THR A 85 13.61 -19.70 -25.15
N THR A 86 14.36 -18.83 -25.80
CA THR A 86 13.94 -17.66 -26.61
C THR A 86 13.29 -16.52 -25.83
N THR A 87 13.83 -15.33 -26.05
CA THR A 87 13.34 -14.04 -25.56
C THR A 87 11.84 -13.86 -25.79
N GLY A 88 11.12 -13.49 -24.72
CA GLY A 88 9.77 -12.94 -24.81
C GLY A 88 8.68 -13.87 -24.28
N PHE A 89 8.28 -13.57 -23.05
CA PHE A 89 6.96 -13.79 -22.43
C PHE A 89 6.91 -14.91 -21.37
N HIS A 90 6.99 -14.45 -20.11
CA HIS A 90 6.75 -15.26 -18.92
C HIS A 90 5.27 -15.69 -18.88
N ASN A 91 5.03 -16.96 -18.58
CA ASN A 91 3.71 -17.46 -18.24
C ASN A 91 3.48 -17.11 -16.76
N TYR A 92 2.43 -16.36 -16.46
CA TYR A 92 2.11 -15.94 -15.09
C TYR A 92 0.90 -16.74 -14.58
N ASP A 93 1.06 -17.43 -13.45
CA ASP A 93 0.05 -18.31 -12.86
C ASP A 93 -0.47 -17.74 -11.53
N PHE A 94 -1.45 -16.84 -11.58
CA PHE A 94 -2.01 -16.19 -10.37
C PHE A 94 -2.96 -17.08 -9.61
N HIS A 95 -2.72 -17.24 -8.30
CA HIS A 95 -3.68 -17.88 -7.40
C HIS A 95 -3.81 -17.11 -6.08
N GLN A 96 -4.96 -16.47 -5.90
CA GLN A 96 -5.38 -15.88 -4.63
C GLN A 96 -5.90 -17.01 -3.71
N THR A 97 -5.33 -17.20 -2.52
CA THR A 97 -5.86 -18.17 -1.54
C THR A 97 -5.74 -17.62 -0.12
N GLU A 98 -6.89 -17.47 0.55
CA GLU A 98 -7.05 -16.76 1.82
C GLU A 98 -6.83 -17.58 3.09
N ASP A 99 -6.38 -18.82 3.00
CA ASP A 99 -6.29 -19.64 4.21
C ASP A 99 -4.91 -19.52 4.89
N ARG A 100 -4.88 -19.03 6.14
CA ARG A 100 -3.68 -18.73 6.94
C ARG A 100 -3.43 -19.75 8.06
N THR A 101 -4.24 -20.80 8.13
CA THR A 101 -4.23 -21.70 9.28
C THR A 101 -4.09 -23.14 8.84
N GLN A 102 -2.91 -23.71 9.08
CA GLN A 102 -2.62 -25.14 9.37
C GLN A 102 -1.60 -25.84 8.44
N THR A 103 -0.82 -26.73 9.07
CA THR A 103 0.26 -27.58 8.54
C THR A 103 -0.27 -28.85 7.88
N HIS A 104 -1.36 -28.75 7.13
CA HIS A 104 -1.89 -29.91 6.41
C HIS A 104 -1.13 -30.13 5.11
N LYS A 105 -1.03 -31.41 4.70
CA LYS A 105 -0.54 -31.74 3.36
C LYS A 105 -1.61 -31.33 2.35
N LEU A 106 -1.20 -30.59 1.33
CA LEU A 106 -2.09 -30.07 0.31
C LEU A 106 -2.07 -30.99 -0.90
N LEU A 107 -3.21 -31.55 -1.22
CA LEU A 107 -3.46 -32.24 -2.47
C LEU A 107 -4.00 -31.24 -3.49
N VAL A 108 -3.24 -31.02 -4.56
CA VAL A 108 -3.67 -30.23 -5.71
C VAL A 108 -4.05 -31.18 -6.82
N LEU A 109 -5.35 -31.25 -7.09
CA LEU A 109 -5.90 -31.98 -8.22
C LEU A 109 -6.20 -31.00 -9.35
N GLN A 110 -5.79 -31.32 -10.57
CA GLN A 110 -6.14 -30.53 -11.74
C GLN A 110 -6.56 -31.43 -12.90
N ASN A 111 -7.60 -31.01 -13.61
CA ASN A 111 -7.97 -31.53 -14.92
C ASN A 111 -8.29 -30.39 -15.88
N ASN A 112 -7.77 -30.49 -17.11
CA ASN A 112 -7.99 -29.51 -18.15
C ASN A 112 -8.62 -30.21 -19.36
N ILE A 113 -9.86 -29.87 -19.67
CA ILE A 113 -10.60 -30.36 -20.83
C ILE A 113 -10.42 -29.35 -21.95
N GLU A 114 -9.52 -29.63 -22.88
CA GLU A 114 -9.37 -28.83 -24.10
C GLU A 114 -10.43 -29.26 -25.12
N VAL A 115 -11.15 -28.28 -25.69
CA VAL A 115 -12.15 -28.51 -26.75
C VAL A 115 -11.64 -27.93 -28.06
N VAL A 116 -11.09 -26.72 -28.02
CA VAL A 116 -10.60 -26.02 -29.20
C VAL A 116 -9.28 -25.35 -28.89
N GLU A 117 -8.36 -25.39 -29.84
CA GLU A 117 -7.16 -24.57 -29.85
C GLU A 117 -7.31 -23.41 -30.86
N PHE A 118 -6.92 -22.21 -30.47
CA PHE A 118 -6.96 -21.04 -31.33
C PHE A 118 -5.62 -20.30 -31.33
N GLN A 119 -5.35 -19.60 -32.43
CA GLN A 119 -4.18 -18.76 -32.61
C GLN A 119 -4.61 -17.43 -33.23
N SER A 120 -4.16 -16.32 -32.63
CA SER A 120 -4.32 -14.97 -33.19
C SER A 120 -3.56 -14.81 -34.48
N ASN A 121 -4.01 -13.88 -35.30
CA ASN A 121 -3.20 -13.34 -36.38
C ASN A 121 -2.00 -12.54 -35.84
N SER A 122 -1.01 -12.29 -36.70
CA SER A 122 0.13 -11.45 -36.35
C SER A 122 -0.36 -10.06 -35.88
N PRO A 123 0.28 -9.46 -34.85
CA PRO A 123 -0.12 -8.15 -34.32
C PRO A 123 -0.27 -7.07 -35.40
N ARG A 124 0.48 -7.17 -36.51
CA ARG A 124 0.34 -6.29 -37.68
C ARG A 124 -1.07 -6.28 -38.29
N TYR A 125 -1.77 -7.41 -38.27
CA TYR A 125 -3.10 -7.56 -38.90
C TYR A 125 -4.26 -7.66 -37.91
N LEU A 126 -3.98 -7.60 -36.60
CA LEU A 126 -5.02 -7.67 -35.58
C LEU A 126 -5.88 -6.39 -35.53
N PRO A 127 -7.20 -6.45 -35.76
CA PRO A 127 -8.05 -5.27 -35.63
C PRO A 127 -8.16 -4.87 -34.16
N ILE A 128 -7.82 -3.62 -33.83
CA ILE A 128 -7.92 -3.07 -32.48
C ILE A 128 -9.34 -2.59 -32.17
N SER A 129 -9.73 -2.63 -30.89
CA SER A 129 -11.03 -2.13 -30.43
C SER A 129 -11.08 -0.60 -30.51
N GLU A 130 -12.28 -0.07 -30.71
CA GLU A 130 -12.49 1.38 -30.78
C GLU A 130 -12.09 2.08 -29.48
N GLU A 131 -12.43 1.49 -28.33
CA GLU A 131 -12.08 2.06 -27.02
C GLU A 131 -10.58 2.14 -26.81
N PHE A 132 -9.86 1.07 -27.17
CA PHE A 132 -8.41 1.04 -27.02
C PHE A 132 -7.72 1.98 -28.00
N TRP A 133 -8.17 2.03 -29.26
CA TRP A 133 -7.64 2.98 -30.23
C TRP A 133 -7.85 4.43 -29.78
N LYS A 134 -9.04 4.78 -29.25
CA LYS A 134 -9.29 6.12 -28.67
C LYS A 134 -8.36 6.43 -27.50
N ALA A 135 -8.08 5.45 -26.64
CA ALA A 135 -7.15 5.63 -25.52
C ALA A 135 -5.72 5.86 -26.03
N LEU A 136 -5.25 5.06 -26.99
CA LEU A 136 -3.93 5.23 -27.61
C LEU A 136 -3.80 6.57 -28.34
N ALA A 137 -4.85 7.01 -29.03
CA ALA A 137 -4.87 8.29 -29.73
C ALA A 137 -4.71 9.48 -28.77
N LYS A 138 -5.32 9.40 -27.58
CA LYS A 138 -5.25 10.43 -26.53
C LYS A 138 -3.92 10.45 -25.76
N LEU A 139 -3.09 9.42 -25.87
CA LEU A 139 -1.78 9.43 -25.20
C LEU A 139 -0.89 10.55 -25.76
N PRO A 140 -0.13 11.23 -24.89
CA PRO A 140 0.80 12.27 -25.33
C PRO A 140 1.92 11.69 -26.22
N SER A 141 2.50 12.53 -27.07
CA SER A 141 3.68 12.18 -27.88
C SER A 141 4.97 12.17 -27.07
N VAL A 142 5.02 12.96 -25.98
CA VAL A 142 6.09 12.93 -24.98
C VAL A 142 5.72 11.92 -23.89
N TYR A 143 6.71 11.20 -23.37
CA TYR A 143 6.48 10.20 -22.33
C TYR A 143 5.92 10.85 -21.06
N ASP A 144 4.76 10.36 -20.62
CA ASP A 144 4.11 10.71 -19.35
C ASP A 144 3.60 9.42 -18.71
N TYR A 145 4.31 8.92 -17.71
CA TYR A 145 3.97 7.65 -17.09
C TYR A 145 2.53 7.63 -16.53
N ALA A 146 2.04 8.73 -15.96
CA ALA A 146 0.70 8.78 -15.36
C ALA A 146 -0.41 8.57 -16.40
N ALA A 147 -0.24 9.10 -17.61
CA ALA A 147 -1.17 8.88 -18.72
C ALA A 147 -1.14 7.42 -19.19
N TYR A 148 0.05 6.83 -19.31
CA TYR A 148 0.23 5.45 -19.76
C TYR A 148 -0.27 4.43 -18.73
N ARG A 149 -0.02 4.68 -17.43
CA ARG A 149 -0.52 3.86 -16.32
C ARG A 149 -2.04 3.72 -16.35
N LYS A 150 -2.78 4.80 -16.62
CA LYS A 150 -4.25 4.76 -16.76
C LYS A 150 -4.71 3.82 -17.88
N VAL A 151 -3.94 3.71 -18.97
CA VAL A 151 -4.21 2.75 -20.05
C VAL A 151 -3.98 1.32 -19.56
N LEU A 152 -2.89 1.07 -18.84
CA LEU A 152 -2.57 -0.25 -18.30
C LEU A 152 -3.56 -0.72 -17.22
N GLU A 153 -4.01 0.16 -16.34
CA GLU A 153 -5.03 -0.16 -15.32
C GLU A 153 -6.38 -0.54 -15.96
N ARG A 154 -6.73 0.10 -17.09
CA ARG A 154 -7.98 -0.16 -17.80
C ARG A 154 -7.94 -1.39 -18.69
N PHE A 155 -6.87 -1.55 -19.47
CA PHE A 155 -6.77 -2.54 -20.55
C PHE A 155 -5.82 -3.71 -20.22
N GLY A 156 -5.02 -3.61 -19.16
CA GLY A 156 -4.05 -4.62 -18.76
C GLY A 156 -2.68 -4.41 -19.40
N THR A 157 -1.83 -5.42 -19.24
CA THR A 157 -0.42 -5.39 -19.66
C THR A 157 -0.17 -6.28 -20.87
N HIS A 158 -0.96 -7.34 -21.01
CA HIS A 158 -0.77 -8.38 -21.99
C HIS A 158 -2.06 -8.75 -22.70
N TYR A 159 -1.86 -9.42 -23.82
CA TYR A 159 -2.89 -9.95 -24.67
C TYR A 159 -2.70 -11.40 -24.99
N LEU A 160 -3.81 -12.09 -25.11
CA LEU A 160 -3.83 -13.47 -25.53
C LEU A 160 -3.42 -13.55 -27.00
N SER A 161 -2.38 -14.30 -27.33
CA SER A 161 -1.95 -14.55 -28.72
C SER A 161 -2.32 -15.94 -29.21
N GLU A 162 -2.39 -16.91 -28.30
CA GLU A 162 -2.86 -18.26 -28.58
C GLU A 162 -3.38 -18.88 -27.30
N GLY A 163 -4.16 -19.95 -27.45
CA GLY A 163 -4.50 -20.79 -26.33
C GLY A 163 -5.57 -21.81 -26.64
N SER A 164 -6.00 -22.50 -25.59
CA SER A 164 -7.08 -23.48 -25.67
C SER A 164 -8.34 -22.97 -24.99
N LEU A 165 -9.47 -23.10 -25.69
CA LEU A 165 -10.82 -23.03 -25.14
C LEU A 165 -11.23 -24.40 -24.62
N GLY A 166 -11.82 -24.41 -23.43
CA GLY A 166 -12.18 -25.63 -22.74
C GLY A 166 -12.69 -25.37 -21.34
N GLY A 167 -12.41 -26.32 -20.44
CA GLY A 167 -12.72 -26.25 -19.03
C GLY A 167 -11.48 -26.55 -18.21
N SER A 168 -11.24 -25.79 -17.16
CA SER A 168 -10.19 -26.06 -16.19
C SER A 168 -10.85 -26.30 -14.85
N PHE A 169 -10.50 -27.41 -14.24
CA PHE A 169 -10.97 -27.80 -12.93
C PHE A 169 -9.75 -28.02 -12.04
N LYS A 170 -9.69 -27.31 -10.93
CA LYS A 170 -8.60 -27.41 -9.97
C LYS A 170 -9.15 -27.43 -8.55
N VAL A 171 -8.75 -28.42 -7.77
CA VAL A 171 -9.11 -28.54 -6.35
C VAL A 171 -7.84 -28.50 -5.53
N ILE A 172 -7.89 -27.74 -4.45
CA ILE A 172 -6.88 -27.72 -3.40
C ILE A 172 -7.58 -28.23 -2.15
N ALA A 173 -7.15 -29.39 -1.65
CA ALA A 173 -7.69 -30.02 -0.45
C ALA A 173 -6.58 -30.24 0.58
N SER A 174 -6.87 -30.05 1.86
CA SER A 174 -6.03 -30.55 2.94
C SER A 174 -6.34 -32.01 3.22
N VAL A 175 -5.32 -32.84 3.21
CA VAL A 175 -5.40 -34.27 3.54
C VAL A 175 -4.58 -34.57 4.80
N ASP A 176 -5.12 -35.45 5.64
CA ASP A 176 -4.46 -35.96 6.82
C ASP A 176 -3.37 -37.00 6.47
N GLU A 177 -2.48 -37.26 7.42
CA GLU A 177 -1.30 -38.14 7.22
C GLU A 177 -1.70 -39.60 6.94
N GLU A 178 -2.82 -40.07 7.50
CA GLU A 178 -3.31 -41.44 7.26
C GLU A 178 -3.87 -41.58 5.84
N THR A 179 -4.61 -40.58 5.37
CA THR A 179 -5.12 -40.52 3.99
C THR A 179 -3.97 -40.48 2.99
N GLU A 180 -2.91 -39.74 3.26
CA GLU A 180 -1.72 -39.74 2.42
C GLU A 180 -1.01 -41.10 2.40
N ARG A 181 -0.84 -41.77 3.55
CA ARG A 181 -0.23 -43.11 3.60
C ARG A 181 -1.02 -44.13 2.79
N ILE A 182 -2.35 -44.05 2.85
CA ILE A 182 -3.24 -44.87 2.02
C ILE A 182 -2.99 -44.55 0.53
N MET A 183 -2.98 -43.26 0.15
CA MET A 183 -2.70 -42.83 -1.22
C MET A 183 -1.32 -43.25 -1.74
N SER A 184 -0.28 -43.22 -0.90
CA SER A 184 1.09 -43.60 -1.28
C SER A 184 1.28 -45.11 -1.40
N SER A 185 0.67 -45.89 -0.49
CA SER A 185 0.78 -47.36 -0.48
C SER A 185 0.15 -48.02 -1.72
N GLU A 186 -0.88 -47.40 -2.29
CA GLU A 186 -1.49 -47.87 -3.53
C GLU A 186 -0.70 -47.46 -4.80
N SER A 187 0.11 -46.40 -4.72
CA SER A 187 0.99 -45.97 -5.83
C SER A 187 2.18 -46.91 -6.04
N GLU A 188 2.65 -47.63 -5.02
CA GLU A 188 3.78 -48.58 -5.15
C GLU A 188 3.34 -49.95 -5.70
N ARG A 189 2.07 -50.32 -5.56
CA ARG A 189 1.51 -51.61 -6.00
C ARG A 189 1.24 -51.68 -7.51
N TYR A 190 1.67 -50.66 -8.25
CA TYR A 190 1.28 -50.33 -9.63
C TYR A 190 1.95 -51.18 -10.73
N HIS A 191 2.78 -52.15 -10.37
CA HIS A 191 3.55 -52.93 -11.35
C HIS A 191 3.03 -54.34 -11.67
N GLU A 192 1.91 -54.82 -11.11
CA GLU A 192 1.51 -56.22 -11.38
C GLU A 192 0.03 -56.50 -11.67
N CYS A 193 -0.81 -55.48 -11.93
CA CYS A 193 -2.14 -55.75 -12.50
C CYS A 193 -2.71 -54.59 -13.31
N GLU A 194 -2.93 -54.83 -14.61
CA GLU A 194 -3.47 -53.83 -15.53
C GLU A 194 -5.02 -53.88 -15.56
N ARG A 195 -5.65 -53.04 -14.72
CA ARG A 195 -6.78 -52.13 -15.07
C ARG A 195 -7.17 -51.22 -13.89
N THR A 196 -6.57 -50.01 -13.91
CA THR A 196 -7.08 -48.67 -13.57
C THR A 196 -7.91 -48.43 -12.30
N LYS A 197 -7.44 -47.51 -11.42
CA LYS A 197 -8.11 -46.23 -11.07
C LYS A 197 -7.32 -45.49 -9.97
N ARG A 198 -6.97 -44.23 -10.23
CA ARG A 198 -6.21 -43.36 -9.33
C ARG A 198 -7.16 -42.65 -8.37
N TRP A 199 -6.79 -42.58 -7.08
CA TRP A 199 -7.53 -41.89 -6.02
C TRP A 199 -7.40 -40.39 -6.15
N VAL A 200 -8.42 -39.70 -6.66
CA VAL A 200 -8.59 -38.29 -6.28
C VAL A 200 -10.06 -37.90 -6.39
N LEU A 201 -10.78 -37.83 -5.26
CA LEU A 201 -12.08 -37.17 -5.06
C LEU A 201 -13.34 -37.66 -5.84
N PHE A 202 -13.16 -38.45 -6.90
CA PHE A 202 -14.14 -38.60 -8.00
C PHE A 202 -14.44 -40.05 -8.44
N PHE A 203 -13.86 -41.08 -7.84
CA PHE A 203 -14.18 -42.47 -8.18
C PHE A 203 -14.32 -43.34 -6.93
N PRO A 204 -15.37 -44.18 -6.83
CA PRO A 204 -15.45 -45.18 -5.76
C PRO A 204 -14.35 -46.25 -5.94
N ILE A 205 -13.83 -46.73 -4.80
CA ILE A 205 -12.95 -47.89 -4.70
C ILE A 205 -13.74 -49.11 -5.17
N THR A 206 -13.47 -49.62 -6.36
CA THR A 206 -13.77 -51.02 -6.67
C THR A 206 -12.45 -51.75 -6.82
N SER A 207 -12.07 -52.47 -5.76
CA SER A 207 -11.03 -53.49 -5.83
C SER A 207 -11.53 -54.61 -6.74
N GLU A 208 -11.03 -54.72 -7.97
CA GLU A 208 -11.17 -55.97 -8.69
C GLU A 208 -9.97 -56.85 -8.32
N SER A 209 -10.24 -57.86 -7.50
CA SER A 209 -9.24 -58.80 -7.01
C SER A 209 -8.68 -59.62 -8.16
N CYS A 210 -7.40 -59.47 -8.46
CA CYS A 210 -6.70 -60.42 -9.30
C CYS A 210 -6.04 -61.50 -8.43
N ARG A 211 -6.74 -62.64 -8.39
CA ARG A 211 -6.48 -63.94 -7.74
C ARG A 211 -6.51 -64.06 -6.21
N LYS A 212 -7.65 -64.64 -5.77
CA LYS A 212 -7.90 -65.60 -4.67
C LYS A 212 -6.71 -65.88 -3.74
N ASP A 213 -6.76 -65.32 -2.53
CA ASP A 213 -7.21 -66.09 -1.37
C ASP A 213 -7.45 -65.18 -0.17
N ASP A 214 -8.49 -65.55 0.57
CA ASP A 214 -8.89 -65.16 1.92
C ASP A 214 -8.03 -64.11 2.67
N HIS A 215 -8.62 -62.95 2.93
CA HIS A 215 -9.14 -62.67 4.26
C HIS A 215 -9.92 -61.34 4.26
N GLN A 216 -11.20 -61.48 4.55
CA GLN A 216 -12.13 -60.43 4.89
C GLN A 216 -11.61 -59.66 6.11
N ARG A 217 -11.11 -58.43 5.92
CA ARG A 217 -11.04 -57.43 6.98
C ARG A 217 -12.08 -56.35 6.69
N SER A 218 -13.24 -56.49 7.31
CA SER A 218 -14.16 -55.38 7.50
C SER A 218 -13.46 -54.34 8.38
N TRP A 219 -13.12 -53.18 7.81
CA TRP A 219 -12.73 -52.02 8.60
C TRP A 219 -13.95 -51.13 8.73
N SER A 220 -14.74 -51.39 9.77
CA SER A 220 -15.65 -50.41 10.34
C SER A 220 -14.90 -49.64 11.43
N SER A 221 -14.09 -48.66 11.03
CA SER A 221 -13.69 -47.57 11.92
C SER A 221 -14.37 -46.30 11.43
N GLN A 222 -15.18 -45.70 12.28
CA GLN A 222 -15.52 -44.28 12.17
C GLN A 222 -14.23 -43.50 12.38
N ASP A 223 -13.41 -43.40 11.35
CA ASP A 223 -12.22 -42.57 11.37
C ASP A 223 -12.67 -41.13 11.20
N HIS A 224 -12.37 -40.32 12.22
CA HIS A 224 -12.44 -38.87 12.16
C HIS A 224 -11.41 -38.35 11.15
N ARG A 225 -11.66 -38.57 9.86
CA ARG A 225 -10.88 -37.97 8.77
C ARG A 225 -11.10 -36.46 8.83
N THR A 226 -10.03 -35.71 9.07
CA THR A 226 -10.08 -34.24 9.12
C THR A 226 -9.82 -33.61 7.76
N ASN A 227 -9.99 -34.38 6.68
CA ASN A 227 -9.79 -33.90 5.33
C ASN A 227 -10.82 -32.80 5.01
N SER A 228 -10.40 -31.74 4.36
CA SER A 228 -11.29 -30.66 3.92
C SER A 228 -10.91 -30.16 2.53
N VAL A 229 -11.91 -29.71 1.78
CA VAL A 229 -11.70 -28.97 0.53
C VAL A 229 -11.43 -27.52 0.89
N ASN A 230 -10.25 -27.02 0.53
CA ASN A 230 -9.82 -25.67 0.89
C ASN A 230 -10.23 -24.67 -0.20
N LYS A 231 -10.12 -25.08 -1.47
CA LYS A 231 -10.52 -24.26 -2.61
C LYS A 231 -10.86 -25.13 -3.82
N VAL A 232 -11.89 -24.71 -4.53
CA VAL A 232 -12.24 -25.23 -5.85
C VAL A 232 -12.20 -24.09 -6.85
N ASP A 233 -11.35 -24.22 -7.87
CA ASP A 233 -11.25 -23.28 -8.98
C ASP A 233 -11.76 -23.95 -10.25
N VAL A 234 -12.78 -23.34 -10.87
CA VAL A 234 -13.47 -23.88 -12.03
C VAL A 234 -13.63 -22.79 -13.07
N GLU A 235 -12.99 -22.98 -14.22
CA GLU A 235 -13.13 -22.12 -15.40
C GLU A 235 -13.80 -22.90 -16.53
N GLY A 236 -14.81 -22.28 -17.16
CA GLY A 236 -15.59 -22.93 -18.23
C GLY A 236 -16.72 -23.82 -17.69
N GLY A 237 -17.58 -24.28 -18.59
CA GLY A 237 -18.80 -25.04 -18.27
C GLY A 237 -20.00 -24.15 -17.95
N GLY A 238 -21.16 -24.78 -17.78
CA GLY A 238 -22.38 -24.13 -17.36
C GLY A 238 -22.25 -23.57 -15.95
N ILE A 239 -22.75 -22.34 -15.72
CA ILE A 239 -22.60 -21.62 -14.45
C ILE A 239 -23.16 -22.45 -13.28
N GLU A 240 -24.28 -23.13 -13.48
CA GLU A 240 -24.91 -23.99 -12.46
C GLU A 240 -24.03 -25.19 -12.10
N HIS A 241 -23.46 -25.87 -13.10
CA HIS A 241 -22.58 -27.02 -12.86
C HIS A 241 -21.24 -26.61 -12.23
N ALA A 242 -20.68 -25.46 -12.64
CA ALA A 242 -19.47 -24.91 -12.03
C ALA A 242 -19.71 -24.49 -10.57
N ALA A 243 -20.88 -23.92 -10.26
CA ALA A 243 -21.27 -23.60 -8.88
C ALA A 243 -21.50 -24.85 -8.04
N ALA A 244 -22.08 -25.92 -8.60
CA ALA A 244 -22.25 -27.19 -7.90
C ALA A 244 -20.91 -27.78 -7.43
N LEU A 245 -19.86 -27.65 -8.24
CA LEU A 245 -18.51 -28.08 -7.89
C LEU A 245 -17.88 -27.29 -6.72
N GLN A 246 -18.39 -26.11 -6.37
CA GLN A 246 -17.92 -25.40 -5.17
C GLN A 246 -18.34 -26.11 -3.88
N GLY A 247 -19.39 -26.93 -3.93
CA GLY A 247 -19.90 -27.72 -2.79
C GLY A 247 -19.31 -29.12 -2.67
N LEU A 248 -18.12 -29.37 -3.24
CA LEU A 248 -17.48 -30.69 -3.21
C LEU A 248 -17.26 -31.18 -1.78
N ASN A 249 -17.63 -32.44 -1.54
CA ASN A 249 -17.49 -33.09 -0.24
C ASN A 249 -16.62 -34.33 -0.38
N LEU A 250 -15.48 -34.35 0.32
CA LEU A 250 -14.51 -35.46 0.27
C LEU A 250 -15.09 -36.81 0.68
N ASN A 251 -16.20 -36.81 1.45
CA ASN A 251 -16.83 -38.00 1.95
C ASN A 251 -17.88 -38.60 1.00
N ASP A 252 -18.20 -37.94 -0.13
CA ASP A 252 -19.23 -38.38 -1.07
C ASP A 252 -18.67 -38.41 -2.52
N PRO A 253 -17.86 -39.43 -2.87
CA PRO A 253 -17.15 -39.50 -4.14
C PRO A 253 -18.08 -39.70 -5.34
N ASP A 254 -19.18 -40.43 -5.18
CA ASP A 254 -20.14 -40.70 -6.25
C ASP A 254 -20.87 -39.43 -6.66
N ARG A 255 -21.31 -38.63 -5.69
CA ARG A 255 -21.92 -37.33 -5.95
C ARG A 255 -20.94 -36.34 -6.56
N ASN A 256 -19.69 -36.32 -6.08
CA ASN A 256 -18.65 -35.48 -6.67
C ASN A 256 -18.41 -35.83 -8.14
N TRP A 257 -18.40 -37.13 -8.48
CA TRP A 257 -18.25 -37.59 -9.85
C TRP A 257 -19.41 -37.14 -10.74
N GLU A 258 -20.64 -37.27 -10.24
CA GLU A 258 -21.82 -36.84 -10.97
C GLU A 258 -21.75 -35.32 -11.25
N MET A 259 -21.39 -34.52 -10.25
CA MET A 259 -21.19 -33.07 -10.41
C MET A 259 -20.11 -32.76 -11.45
N TYR A 260 -18.97 -33.45 -11.38
CA TYR A 260 -17.87 -33.28 -12.32
C TYR A 260 -18.24 -33.69 -13.75
N SER A 261 -18.90 -34.85 -13.93
CA SER A 261 -19.32 -35.33 -15.24
C SER A 261 -20.31 -34.37 -15.89
N ASN A 262 -21.30 -33.90 -15.13
CA ASN A 262 -22.27 -32.92 -15.60
C ASN A 262 -21.58 -31.60 -16.00
N TRP A 263 -20.60 -31.14 -15.22
CA TRP A 263 -19.79 -29.99 -15.58
C TRP A 263 -18.96 -30.24 -16.85
N ALA A 264 -18.24 -31.35 -16.92
CA ALA A 264 -17.37 -31.72 -18.04
C ALA A 264 -18.15 -31.82 -19.37
N ASP A 265 -19.36 -32.37 -19.34
CA ASP A 265 -20.24 -32.39 -20.51
C ASP A 265 -20.67 -30.98 -20.93
N SER A 266 -20.95 -30.11 -19.95
CA SER A 266 -21.32 -28.70 -20.21
C SER A 266 -20.18 -27.85 -20.77
N VAL A 267 -18.91 -28.22 -20.54
CA VAL A 267 -17.71 -27.50 -21.04
C VAL A 267 -17.71 -27.41 -22.56
N ARG A 268 -18.19 -28.45 -23.25
CA ARG A 268 -18.29 -28.44 -24.72
C ARG A 268 -19.19 -27.32 -25.23
N THR A 269 -20.23 -26.97 -24.48
CA THR A 269 -21.21 -25.94 -24.84
C THR A 269 -20.80 -24.55 -24.36
N PHE A 270 -20.12 -24.47 -23.22
CA PHE A 270 -19.71 -23.21 -22.58
C PHE A 270 -18.21 -23.16 -22.27
N PRO A 271 -17.31 -23.28 -23.27
CA PRO A 271 -15.89 -23.28 -22.98
C PRO A 271 -15.36 -21.88 -22.65
N LYS A 272 -14.29 -21.84 -21.86
CA LYS A 272 -13.48 -20.65 -21.56
C LYS A 272 -12.02 -20.87 -21.90
N VAL A 273 -11.25 -19.78 -21.97
CA VAL A 273 -9.80 -19.84 -22.18
C VAL A 273 -9.12 -20.40 -20.93
N ILE A 274 -8.31 -21.46 -21.07
CA ILE A 274 -7.64 -22.15 -19.94
C ILE A 274 -6.11 -22.26 -20.09
N LYS A 275 -5.61 -22.37 -21.32
CA LYS A 275 -4.16 -22.47 -21.62
C LYS A 275 -3.73 -21.29 -22.47
N GLN A 276 -3.70 -20.11 -21.85
CA GLN A 276 -3.36 -18.87 -22.54
C GLN A 276 -1.85 -18.73 -22.74
N LYS A 277 -1.44 -18.22 -23.90
CA LYS A 277 -0.13 -17.58 -24.07
C LYS A 277 -0.32 -16.11 -24.29
N LEU A 278 0.46 -15.34 -23.54
CA LEU A 278 0.35 -13.90 -23.43
C LEU A 278 1.48 -13.20 -24.20
N ARG A 279 1.16 -12.07 -24.82
CA ARG A 279 2.11 -11.15 -25.46
C ARG A 279 1.90 -9.72 -24.98
N PRO A 280 2.90 -8.83 -25.03
CA PRO A 280 2.80 -7.50 -24.48
C PRO A 280 1.81 -6.67 -25.25
N LEU A 281 0.97 -5.93 -24.54
CA LEU A 281 -0.02 -5.04 -25.12
C LEU A 281 0.60 -4.00 -26.06
N SER A 282 1.87 -3.61 -25.82
CA SER A 282 2.62 -2.68 -26.67
C SER A 282 2.73 -3.11 -28.13
N GLU A 283 2.68 -4.41 -28.45
CA GLU A 283 2.77 -4.89 -29.85
C GLU A 283 1.55 -4.49 -30.71
N LEU A 284 0.43 -4.13 -30.08
CA LEU A 284 -0.81 -3.75 -30.77
C LEU A 284 -0.92 -2.25 -31.04
N VAL A 285 0.05 -1.45 -30.57
CA VAL A 285 0.07 -0.01 -30.86
C VAL A 285 0.44 0.19 -32.32
N LYS A 286 -0.58 0.53 -33.10
CA LYS A 286 -0.48 0.80 -34.54
C LYS A 286 -1.57 1.76 -34.98
N GLU A 287 -1.43 2.32 -36.17
CA GLU A 287 -2.48 3.14 -36.82
C GLU A 287 -2.94 4.32 -35.96
N VAL A 288 -2.02 4.89 -35.16
CA VAL A 288 -2.19 6.11 -34.38
C VAL A 288 -1.04 7.08 -34.68
N GLN A 289 -1.24 8.38 -34.44
CA GLN A 289 -0.14 9.34 -34.55
C GLN A 289 0.98 8.97 -33.57
N CYS A 290 2.23 9.03 -34.03
CA CYS A 290 3.41 8.66 -33.26
C CYS A 290 3.38 7.21 -32.76
N ALA A 291 2.91 6.28 -33.59
CA ALA A 291 2.72 4.88 -33.17
C ALA A 291 4.02 4.22 -32.73
N GLY A 292 5.15 4.50 -33.38
CA GLY A 292 6.45 3.95 -33.01
C GLY A 292 6.89 4.43 -31.63
N ALA A 293 6.86 5.76 -31.41
CA ALA A 293 7.16 6.36 -30.12
C ALA A 293 6.20 5.88 -29.01
N LYS A 294 4.89 5.85 -29.28
CA LYS A 294 3.89 5.39 -28.30
C LYS A 294 4.04 3.91 -27.97
N ARG A 295 4.38 3.06 -28.94
CA ARG A 295 4.69 1.64 -28.72
C ARG A 295 5.88 1.47 -27.79
N HIS A 296 6.93 2.24 -28.04
CA HIS A 296 8.14 2.24 -27.22
C HIS A 296 7.83 2.65 -25.77
N TYR A 297 7.17 3.80 -25.60
CA TYR A 297 6.74 4.29 -24.29
C TYR A 297 5.78 3.35 -23.55
N LEU A 298 4.89 2.67 -24.27
CA LEU A 298 3.98 1.70 -23.65
C LEU A 298 4.72 0.45 -23.17
N ARG A 299 5.73 -0.04 -23.91
CA ARG A 299 6.60 -1.13 -23.45
C ARG A 299 7.28 -0.75 -22.14
N ARG A 300 7.88 0.44 -22.11
CA ARG A 300 8.54 0.98 -20.93
C ARG A 300 7.59 1.16 -19.74
N ALA A 301 6.38 1.67 -19.97
CA ALA A 301 5.37 1.80 -18.94
C ALA A 301 4.90 0.44 -18.38
N ILE A 302 4.83 -0.61 -19.21
CA ILE A 302 4.52 -1.98 -18.74
C ILE A 302 5.60 -2.48 -17.79
N GLU A 303 6.88 -2.29 -18.14
CA GLU A 303 8.00 -2.70 -17.26
C GLU A 303 7.96 -1.99 -15.91
N GLN A 304 7.72 -0.68 -15.92
CA GLN A 304 7.58 0.10 -14.68
C GLN A 304 6.35 -0.35 -13.87
N TYR A 305 5.20 -0.52 -14.51
CA TYR A 305 3.96 -0.97 -13.86
C TYR A 305 4.09 -2.36 -13.21
N LEU A 306 4.82 -3.29 -13.83
CA LEU A 306 5.11 -4.60 -13.24
C LEU A 306 6.05 -4.47 -12.03
N SER A 307 7.05 -3.59 -12.11
CA SER A 307 8.01 -3.37 -11.02
C SER A 307 7.40 -2.68 -9.79
N GLU A 308 6.37 -1.84 -9.96
CA GLU A 308 5.69 -1.14 -8.85
C GLU A 308 4.97 -2.10 -7.88
N ARG A 309 4.62 -3.29 -8.35
CA ARG A 309 3.86 -4.28 -7.58
C ARG A 309 4.62 -5.58 -7.36
N ASP A 310 5.94 -5.53 -7.54
CA ASP A 310 6.82 -6.65 -7.21
C ASP A 310 6.82 -6.89 -5.68
N PRO A 311 6.78 -8.15 -5.21
CA PRO A 311 6.85 -8.47 -3.78
C PRO A 311 8.09 -7.92 -3.06
N CYS A 312 9.14 -7.50 -3.77
CA CYS A 312 10.33 -6.87 -3.19
C CYS A 312 10.02 -5.61 -2.36
N HIS A 313 8.90 -4.93 -2.61
CA HIS A 313 8.46 -3.75 -1.86
C HIS A 313 7.93 -4.12 -0.47
N CYS A 314 7.58 -5.38 -0.25
CA CYS A 314 7.12 -5.86 1.04
C CYS A 314 8.25 -5.99 2.04
N ARG A 315 7.92 -5.74 3.32
CA ARG A 315 8.81 -6.08 4.43
C ARG A 315 8.96 -7.60 4.54
N PRO A 316 10.12 -8.09 5.02
CA PRO A 316 10.35 -9.52 5.11
C PRO A 316 9.51 -10.13 6.23
N CYS A 317 8.96 -11.31 5.99
CA CYS A 317 8.19 -12.05 6.99
C CYS A 317 9.10 -12.70 8.04
N SER A 318 8.57 -12.94 9.23
CA SER A 318 9.28 -13.67 10.28
C SER A 318 9.47 -15.14 9.90
N ASN A 319 10.43 -15.82 10.54
CA ASN A 319 10.71 -17.26 10.37
C ASN A 319 10.80 -17.72 8.90
N ASN A 320 11.47 -16.94 8.05
CA ASN A 320 11.63 -17.20 6.62
C ASN A 320 10.29 -17.40 5.86
N GLY A 321 9.23 -16.75 6.32
CA GLY A 321 7.98 -16.64 5.57
C GLY A 321 8.20 -15.93 4.23
N MET A 322 7.38 -16.29 3.23
CA MET A 322 7.44 -15.67 1.90
C MET A 322 6.47 -14.49 1.85
N ALA A 323 6.98 -13.31 1.50
CA ALA A 323 6.14 -12.13 1.27
C ALA A 323 5.52 -12.18 -0.13
N VAL A 324 4.22 -11.91 -0.21
CA VAL A 324 3.46 -11.87 -1.46
C VAL A 324 2.57 -10.63 -1.46
N MET A 325 2.52 -9.93 -2.59
CA MET A 325 1.60 -8.82 -2.82
C MET A 325 0.21 -9.37 -3.19
N ASP A 326 -0.83 -9.02 -2.44
CA ASP A 326 -2.23 -9.30 -2.76
C ASP A 326 -2.99 -7.98 -2.89
N GLY A 327 -3.15 -7.51 -4.13
CA GLY A 327 -3.62 -6.14 -4.38
C GLY A 327 -2.56 -5.12 -3.96
N ASP A 328 -2.91 -4.27 -3.00
CA ASP A 328 -2.01 -3.26 -2.41
C ASP A 328 -1.57 -3.64 -0.98
N GLU A 329 -1.84 -4.88 -0.53
CA GLU A 329 -1.48 -5.37 0.80
C GLU A 329 -0.40 -6.47 0.73
N CYS A 330 0.63 -6.35 1.57
CA CYS A 330 1.65 -7.37 1.74
C CYS A 330 1.16 -8.47 2.69
N LYS A 331 1.10 -9.72 2.19
CA LYS A 331 0.72 -10.90 2.97
C LYS A 331 1.90 -11.86 3.13
N CYS A 332 1.99 -12.50 4.28
CA CYS A 332 3.02 -13.48 4.59
C CYS A 332 2.49 -14.91 4.47
N LEU A 333 3.16 -15.72 3.65
CA LEU A 333 2.95 -17.16 3.56
C LEU A 333 3.94 -17.88 4.46
N CYS A 334 3.43 -18.54 5.49
CA CYS A 334 4.25 -19.14 6.56
C CYS A 334 4.79 -20.52 6.20
N LYS A 335 6.03 -20.79 6.61
CA LYS A 335 6.65 -22.11 6.51
C LYS A 335 5.94 -23.12 7.44
N PRO A 336 6.00 -24.43 7.13
CA PRO A 336 5.41 -25.44 8.02
C PRO A 336 5.94 -25.32 9.46
N GLY A 337 5.05 -25.41 10.45
CA GLY A 337 5.38 -25.24 11.88
C GLY A 337 5.34 -23.78 12.38
N THR A 338 5.13 -22.82 11.47
CA THR A 338 5.01 -21.38 11.82
C THR A 338 3.62 -20.84 11.47
N SER A 339 3.14 -19.87 12.24
CA SER A 339 1.81 -19.28 12.13
C SER A 339 1.80 -17.83 12.63
N GLY A 340 0.66 -17.15 12.52
CA GLY A 340 0.53 -15.73 12.85
C GLY A 340 0.41 -14.83 11.63
N LEU A 341 0.28 -13.53 11.83
CA LEU A 341 0.05 -12.59 10.73
C LEU A 341 1.32 -12.38 9.88
N ALA A 342 2.47 -12.33 10.51
CA ALA A 342 3.79 -12.20 9.89
C ALA A 342 4.64 -13.48 10.04
N CYS A 343 4.00 -14.62 10.35
CA CYS A 343 4.66 -15.91 10.63
C CYS A 343 5.55 -15.89 11.88
N GLU A 344 5.17 -15.10 12.89
CA GLU A 344 5.91 -14.83 14.12
C GLU A 344 5.77 -15.93 15.19
N LEU A 345 4.71 -16.74 15.13
CA LEU A 345 4.41 -17.78 16.11
C LEU A 345 4.91 -19.15 15.65
N GLY A 346 5.41 -19.96 16.57
CA GLY A 346 5.91 -21.30 16.29
C GLY A 346 7.34 -21.34 15.78
N THR A 347 7.83 -22.55 15.49
CA THR A 347 9.19 -22.81 15.02
C THR A 347 9.14 -23.65 13.75
N GLU A 348 9.97 -23.31 12.77
CA GLU A 348 10.06 -24.03 11.49
C GLU A 348 10.30 -25.53 11.72
N ALA A 349 9.42 -26.38 11.17
CA ALA A 349 9.55 -27.82 11.26
C ALA A 349 10.76 -28.30 10.43
N GLY A 350 11.89 -28.57 11.10
CA GLY A 350 13.14 -28.98 10.47
C GLY A 350 14.14 -27.86 10.17
N GLY A 351 13.84 -26.61 10.54
CA GLY A 351 14.73 -25.46 10.38
C GLY A 351 15.61 -25.20 11.62
N GLN A 352 16.81 -24.64 11.41
CA GLN A 352 17.65 -24.15 12.50
C GLN A 352 17.10 -22.81 13.02
N GLN A 353 16.86 -22.73 14.34
CA GLN A 353 16.24 -21.56 14.95
C GLN A 353 17.16 -20.33 14.83
N GLY A 354 16.61 -19.23 14.28
CA GLY A 354 17.34 -17.97 14.09
C GLY A 354 18.10 -17.85 12.76
N VAL A 355 18.05 -18.85 11.88
CA VAL A 355 18.58 -18.75 10.50
C VAL A 355 17.65 -17.91 9.65
N ILE A 356 18.18 -16.90 8.96
CA ILE A 356 17.41 -16.04 8.06
C ILE A 356 17.96 -16.19 6.64
N ASP A 357 17.13 -16.64 5.72
CA ASP A 357 17.46 -16.75 4.31
C ASP A 357 17.41 -15.38 3.63
N GLY A 358 18.35 -15.14 2.73
CA GLY A 358 18.45 -13.90 1.97
C GLY A 358 17.34 -13.79 0.92
N SER A 359 16.71 -12.62 0.81
CA SER A 359 15.81 -12.29 -0.31
C SER A 359 16.20 -10.96 -0.96
N TRP A 360 15.92 -10.87 -2.26
CA TRP A 360 16.32 -9.73 -3.08
C TRP A 360 15.60 -8.46 -2.64
N ALA A 361 16.35 -7.38 -2.43
CA ALA A 361 15.77 -6.05 -2.41
C ALA A 361 15.29 -5.65 -3.81
N CYS A 362 14.44 -4.63 -3.88
CA CYS A 362 14.01 -4.09 -5.15
C CYS A 362 15.19 -3.64 -6.01
N TRP A 363 15.01 -3.74 -7.32
CA TRP A 363 15.95 -3.19 -8.28
C TRP A 363 16.10 -1.69 -8.09
N SER A 364 17.33 -1.19 -8.23
CA SER A 364 17.60 0.23 -8.35
C SER A 364 16.93 0.81 -9.61
N ALA A 365 16.78 2.13 -9.63
CA ALA A 365 16.54 2.83 -10.88
C ALA A 365 17.64 2.46 -11.90
N TRP A 366 17.29 2.47 -13.19
CA TRP A 366 18.25 2.34 -14.27
C TRP A 366 19.25 3.50 -14.22
N SER A 367 20.53 3.21 -14.44
CA SER A 367 21.57 4.22 -14.59
C SER A 367 21.31 5.10 -15.82
N SER A 368 21.92 6.28 -15.85
CA SER A 368 22.04 7.02 -17.10
C SER A 368 22.73 6.17 -18.17
N CYS A 369 22.36 6.39 -19.43
CA CYS A 369 23.02 5.71 -20.53
C CYS A 369 24.50 6.10 -20.59
N SER A 370 25.39 5.11 -20.59
CA SER A 370 26.83 5.31 -20.74
C SER A 370 27.37 4.30 -21.74
N GLY A 371 27.96 4.77 -22.84
CA GLY A 371 28.50 3.90 -23.88
C GLY A 371 27.46 3.00 -24.57
N GLY A 372 26.20 3.44 -24.66
CA GLY A 372 25.11 2.67 -25.29
C GLY A 372 24.48 1.61 -24.38
N GLN A 373 24.91 1.48 -23.12
CA GLN A 373 24.31 0.58 -22.14
C GLN A 373 23.85 1.32 -20.88
N ARG A 374 22.78 0.79 -20.29
CA ARG A 374 22.29 1.17 -18.95
C ARG A 374 22.32 -0.05 -18.05
N SER A 375 22.55 0.18 -16.77
CA SER A 375 22.60 -0.89 -15.78
C SER A 375 21.71 -0.57 -14.58
N ARG A 376 21.19 -1.60 -13.94
CA ARG A 376 20.54 -1.52 -12.63
C ARG A 376 21.08 -2.61 -11.74
N SER A 377 21.02 -2.38 -10.43
CA SER A 377 21.56 -3.30 -9.43
C SER A 377 20.54 -3.59 -8.35
N ARG A 378 20.66 -4.75 -7.72
CA ARG A 378 19.91 -5.11 -6.53
C ARG A 378 20.86 -5.80 -5.55
N SER A 379 20.54 -5.68 -4.27
CA SER A 379 21.31 -6.32 -3.20
C SER A 379 20.46 -7.37 -2.50
N CYS A 380 21.13 -8.40 -1.96
CA CYS A 380 20.49 -9.44 -1.16
C CYS A 380 20.28 -8.92 0.28
N ALA A 381 19.34 -7.99 0.45
CA ALA A 381 19.18 -7.21 1.67
C ALA A 381 17.76 -7.22 2.27
N ASN A 382 16.76 -7.80 1.59
CA ASN A 382 15.37 -7.76 2.05
C ASN A 382 14.74 -9.17 2.21
N PRO A 383 15.11 -9.96 3.25
CA PRO A 383 16.10 -9.65 4.29
C PRO A 383 17.51 -10.07 3.88
N ALA A 384 18.54 -9.54 4.55
CA ALA A 384 19.91 -10.02 4.41
C ALA A 384 20.07 -11.39 5.10
N PRO A 385 20.83 -12.33 4.51
CA PRO A 385 21.03 -13.64 5.11
C PRO A 385 21.77 -13.53 6.45
N ARG A 386 21.30 -14.26 7.48
CA ARG A 386 21.91 -14.27 8.83
C ARG A 386 22.04 -15.69 9.37
N ASN A 387 23.00 -15.87 10.28
CA ASN A 387 23.24 -17.13 11.00
C ASN A 387 23.41 -18.35 10.09
N GLY A 388 24.04 -18.16 8.92
CA GLY A 388 24.25 -19.25 7.95
C GLY A 388 23.11 -19.48 6.95
N GLY A 389 22.14 -18.57 6.86
CA GLY A 389 21.03 -18.67 5.91
C GLY A 389 21.45 -18.57 4.45
N GLN A 390 20.58 -19.06 3.57
CA GLN A 390 20.88 -19.18 2.14
C GLN A 390 21.05 -17.80 1.49
N HIS A 391 22.07 -17.62 0.65
CA HIS A 391 22.22 -16.40 -0.13
C HIS A 391 21.21 -16.35 -1.31
N CYS A 392 20.83 -15.15 -1.72
CA CYS A 392 19.89 -14.95 -2.82
C CYS A 392 20.41 -15.57 -4.12
N ILE A 393 19.55 -16.30 -4.84
CA ILE A 393 19.87 -16.91 -6.13
C ILE A 393 19.44 -15.96 -7.24
N GLY A 394 20.35 -15.66 -8.18
CA GLY A 394 20.09 -14.82 -9.35
C GLY A 394 21.16 -13.75 -9.56
N GLU A 395 20.97 -12.90 -10.57
CA GLU A 395 21.91 -11.83 -10.91
C GLU A 395 21.77 -10.61 -9.97
N THR A 396 22.89 -10.05 -9.54
CA THR A 396 22.99 -8.81 -8.73
C THR A 396 22.89 -7.54 -9.59
N THR A 397 23.25 -7.64 -10.86
CA THR A 397 23.31 -6.53 -11.81
C THR A 397 22.68 -6.97 -13.11
N GLN A 398 21.82 -6.11 -13.66
CA GLN A 398 21.23 -6.32 -14.97
C GLN A 398 21.68 -5.18 -15.89
N THR A 399 22.15 -5.54 -17.08
CA THR A 399 22.54 -4.59 -18.13
C THR A 399 21.55 -4.70 -19.27
N SER A 400 21.18 -3.56 -19.84
CA SER A 400 20.35 -3.45 -21.03
C SER A 400 20.97 -2.45 -21.97
N ASP A 401 20.85 -2.67 -23.27
CA ASP A 401 21.17 -1.65 -24.26
C ASP A 401 20.25 -0.45 -24.04
N CYS A 402 20.79 0.73 -24.29
CA CYS A 402 20.02 1.96 -24.19
C CYS A 402 19.00 2.00 -25.32
N GLU A 403 17.77 2.28 -24.94
CA GLU A 403 16.63 2.54 -25.82
C GLU A 403 16.80 3.75 -26.74
N GLU A 404 17.97 4.40 -26.72
CA GLU A 404 18.32 5.52 -27.57
C GLU A 404 18.41 5.13 -29.04
N GLU A 405 18.87 3.93 -29.45
CA GLU A 405 18.91 3.58 -30.88
C GLU A 405 17.50 3.48 -31.51
N ASP A 406 16.55 2.85 -30.81
CA ASP A 406 15.15 2.79 -31.22
C ASP A 406 14.55 4.20 -31.27
N LEU A 407 14.83 5.05 -30.28
CA LEU A 407 14.35 6.42 -30.23
C LEU A 407 15.04 7.33 -31.26
N GLU A 408 16.32 7.11 -31.59
CA GLU A 408 17.07 7.82 -32.62
C GLU A 408 16.50 7.48 -34.01
N TYR A 409 16.25 6.18 -34.25
CA TYR A 409 15.55 5.72 -35.44
C TYR A 409 14.17 6.39 -35.54
N LEU A 410 13.40 6.42 -34.44
CA LEU A 410 12.10 7.08 -34.42
C LEU A 410 12.18 8.60 -34.58
N ARG A 411 13.23 9.26 -34.08
CA ARG A 411 13.49 10.69 -34.32
C ARG A 411 13.73 10.99 -35.79
N THR A 412 14.34 10.06 -36.53
CA THR A 412 14.54 10.21 -37.99
C THR A 412 13.27 9.91 -38.78
N MET A 413 12.48 8.91 -38.37
CA MET A 413 11.31 8.44 -39.11
C MET A 413 10.00 9.17 -38.76
N GLU A 414 9.86 9.64 -37.52
CA GLU A 414 8.69 10.35 -36.99
C GLU A 414 9.11 11.65 -36.24
N PRO A 415 9.83 12.59 -36.89
CA PRO A 415 10.43 13.75 -36.22
C PRO A 415 9.41 14.65 -35.52
N GLN A 416 8.19 14.77 -36.07
CA GLN A 416 7.09 15.54 -35.47
C GLN A 416 6.65 15.04 -34.09
N CYS A 417 7.06 13.83 -33.73
CA CYS A 417 6.73 13.22 -32.44
C CYS A 417 7.75 13.55 -31.35
N PHE A 418 8.86 14.21 -31.72
CA PHE A 418 9.94 14.62 -30.83
C PHE A 418 10.11 16.13 -30.97
N ASP A 419 9.93 16.88 -29.89
CA ASP A 419 10.06 18.33 -29.95
C ASP A 419 11.55 18.72 -30.10
N GLN A 420 11.98 19.07 -31.32
CA GLN A 420 13.34 19.49 -31.63
C GLN A 420 13.61 20.97 -31.32
N THR A 421 12.67 21.68 -30.69
CA THR A 421 12.77 23.15 -30.49
C THR A 421 13.40 23.58 -29.16
N LEU A 422 13.85 22.65 -28.32
CA LEU A 422 14.62 22.99 -27.13
C LEU A 422 16.13 22.84 -27.43
N PRO A 423 16.97 23.87 -27.20
CA PRO A 423 18.41 23.68 -27.21
C PRO A 423 18.73 22.56 -26.23
N ALA A 424 19.76 21.74 -26.54
CA ALA A 424 20.20 20.58 -25.75
C ALA A 424 19.93 20.86 -24.27
N SER A 425 18.85 20.28 -23.75
CA SER A 425 18.25 20.73 -22.51
C SER A 425 19.34 20.66 -21.45
N GLN A 426 19.72 21.82 -20.90
CA GLN A 426 20.61 21.87 -19.76
C GLN A 426 19.91 21.04 -18.67
N LYS A 427 20.41 19.82 -18.49
CA LYS A 427 19.81 18.78 -17.68
C LYS A 427 20.83 18.34 -16.64
N CYS A 428 20.37 18.14 -15.43
CA CYS A 428 21.20 17.51 -14.41
C CYS A 428 21.28 16.00 -14.67
N GLY A 429 22.34 15.38 -14.15
CA GLY A 429 22.39 13.93 -14.00
C GLY A 429 21.28 13.42 -13.08
N THR A 430 21.16 12.10 -12.94
CA THR A 430 20.18 11.52 -12.01
C THR A 430 20.36 12.09 -10.60
N PRO A 431 19.27 12.44 -9.91
CA PRO A 431 19.31 12.87 -8.51
C PRO A 431 20.05 11.83 -7.66
N PRO A 432 20.85 12.25 -6.66
CA PRO A 432 21.53 11.30 -5.78
C PRO A 432 20.51 10.40 -5.06
N ALA A 433 20.81 9.11 -4.93
CA ALA A 433 19.87 8.18 -4.29
C ALA A 433 19.80 8.41 -2.77
N LEU A 434 18.59 8.35 -2.21
CA LEU A 434 18.33 8.39 -0.78
C LEU A 434 18.25 6.95 -0.23
N VAL A 435 19.11 6.60 0.72
CA VAL A 435 19.09 5.27 1.35
C VAL A 435 17.82 5.14 2.20
N ASN A 436 17.05 4.07 1.99
CA ASN A 436 15.73 3.84 2.62
C ASN A 436 14.69 4.94 2.33
N GLY A 437 14.80 5.58 1.17
CA GLY A 437 13.81 6.53 0.68
C GLY A 437 13.70 6.51 -0.84
N TYR A 438 12.77 7.27 -1.37
CA TYR A 438 12.47 7.36 -2.79
C TYR A 438 12.04 8.79 -3.15
N ILE A 439 12.02 9.07 -4.46
CA ILE A 439 11.55 10.35 -4.99
C ILE A 439 10.05 10.23 -5.26
N LEU A 440 9.25 11.22 -4.84
CA LEU A 440 7.79 11.18 -4.96
C LEU A 440 7.31 11.21 -6.42
N ASP A 441 7.94 12.03 -7.27
CA ASP A 441 7.60 12.19 -8.69
C ASP A 441 8.88 12.10 -9.56
N PRO A 442 9.39 10.89 -9.82
CA PRO A 442 10.63 10.70 -10.56
C PRO A 442 10.43 11.03 -12.05
N LYS A 443 11.29 11.88 -12.59
CA LYS A 443 11.33 12.26 -14.01
C LYS A 443 12.58 11.68 -14.67
N ASP A 444 12.49 11.45 -15.98
CA ASP A 444 13.61 10.96 -16.77
C ASP A 444 14.64 12.04 -17.09
N ILE A 445 14.17 13.29 -17.15
CA ILE A 445 14.96 14.45 -17.50
C ILE A 445 14.63 15.55 -16.50
N TYR A 446 15.64 15.95 -15.72
CA TYR A 446 15.56 17.09 -14.83
C TYR A 446 16.22 18.28 -15.51
N LEU A 447 15.41 19.19 -16.03
CA LEU A 447 15.85 20.46 -16.60
C LEU A 447 16.39 21.38 -15.50
N VAL A 448 17.28 22.32 -15.82
CA VAL A 448 17.67 23.40 -14.88
C VAL A 448 16.43 24.08 -14.31
N GLY A 449 16.38 24.22 -12.98
CA GLY A 449 15.24 24.70 -12.20
C GLY A 449 14.26 23.60 -11.76
N SER A 450 14.43 22.34 -12.21
CA SER A 450 13.61 21.23 -11.74
C SER A 450 13.89 20.91 -10.28
N ARG A 451 12.82 20.73 -9.51
CA ARG A 451 12.89 20.34 -8.10
C ARG A 451 12.45 18.89 -7.93
N VAL A 452 13.16 18.16 -7.09
CA VAL A 452 12.82 16.79 -6.71
C VAL A 452 12.62 16.72 -5.22
N GLU A 453 11.53 16.08 -4.85
CA GLU A 453 11.12 15.87 -3.47
C GLU A 453 11.36 14.41 -3.09
N TYR A 454 12.09 14.22 -2.00
CA TYR A 454 12.39 12.93 -1.42
C TYR A 454 11.41 12.63 -0.29
N THR A 455 11.10 11.36 -0.16
CA THR A 455 10.37 10.79 0.96
C THR A 455 11.07 9.51 1.43
N CYS A 456 10.78 9.08 2.65
CA CYS A 456 11.31 7.85 3.21
C CYS A 456 10.33 6.69 3.03
N THR A 457 10.84 5.45 3.08
CA THR A 457 9.98 4.27 3.11
C THR A 457 9.22 4.21 4.44
N ASP A 458 8.04 3.57 4.43
CA ASP A 458 7.14 3.55 5.59
C ASP A 458 7.86 3.20 6.90
N GLY A 459 7.63 4.01 7.93
CA GLY A 459 8.22 3.86 9.27
C GLY A 459 9.59 4.52 9.44
N LEU A 460 10.08 5.26 8.45
CA LEU A 460 11.28 6.09 8.50
C LEU A 460 10.89 7.54 8.16
N TYR A 461 11.61 8.51 8.71
CA TYR A 461 11.33 9.92 8.48
C TYR A 461 12.60 10.60 7.95
N LEU A 462 12.39 11.60 7.09
CA LEU A 462 13.46 12.31 6.41
C LEU A 462 14.05 13.38 7.34
N ILE A 463 15.37 13.30 7.57
CA ILE A 463 16.12 14.27 8.36
C ILE A 463 17.02 15.08 7.42
N GLY A 464 16.82 16.39 7.38
CA GLY A 464 17.53 17.31 6.48
C GLY A 464 16.64 17.83 5.35
N ASP A 465 17.24 18.44 4.34
CA ASP A 465 16.51 18.97 3.19
C ASP A 465 15.95 17.85 2.32
N GLY A 466 14.63 17.85 2.16
CA GLY A 466 13.92 16.88 1.33
C GLY A 466 13.67 17.32 -0.10
N ILE A 467 14.08 18.54 -0.46
CA ILE A 467 13.88 19.09 -1.80
C ILE A 467 15.23 19.56 -2.31
N ILE A 468 15.67 19.03 -3.45
CA ILE A 468 16.88 19.49 -4.14
C ILE A 468 16.52 20.01 -5.53
N GLU A 469 17.30 20.96 -6.02
CA GLU A 469 17.04 21.65 -7.28
C GLU A 469 18.19 21.43 -8.28
N CYS A 470 17.83 21.22 -9.55
CA CYS A 470 18.79 21.14 -10.64
C CYS A 470 19.32 22.53 -10.98
N THR A 471 20.58 22.81 -10.68
CA THR A 471 21.18 24.14 -10.85
C THR A 471 21.68 24.39 -12.27
N ALA A 472 21.90 25.66 -12.64
CA ALA A 472 22.49 26.06 -13.92
C ALA A 472 23.92 25.50 -14.13
N ALA A 473 24.58 24.99 -13.09
CA ALA A 473 25.86 24.30 -13.15
C ALA A 473 25.72 22.81 -13.54
N LEU A 474 24.53 22.36 -13.97
CA LEU A 474 24.22 20.97 -14.32
C LEU A 474 24.45 19.97 -13.17
N THR A 475 24.40 20.47 -11.94
CA THR A 475 24.58 19.74 -10.68
C THR A 475 23.42 20.01 -9.74
N TRP A 476 23.18 19.10 -8.80
CA TRP A 476 22.15 19.26 -7.78
C TRP A 476 22.60 20.26 -6.71
N SER A 477 21.64 21.06 -6.22
CA SER A 477 21.89 22.12 -5.24
C SER A 477 22.52 21.62 -3.94
N ASP A 478 22.13 20.43 -3.50
CA ASP A 478 22.68 19.73 -2.33
C ASP A 478 22.45 18.21 -2.45
N GLY A 479 22.93 17.44 -1.48
CA GLY A 479 22.62 16.02 -1.30
C GLY A 479 21.26 15.80 -0.63
N PRO A 480 20.61 14.63 -0.86
CA PRO A 480 19.39 14.29 -0.16
C PRO A 480 19.65 14.14 1.35
N GLY A 481 18.63 14.43 2.17
CA GLY A 481 18.64 14.14 3.60
C GLY A 481 18.86 12.66 3.94
N LEU A 482 18.69 12.29 5.21
CA LEU A 482 18.87 10.91 5.68
C LEU A 482 17.55 10.33 6.17
N CYS A 483 17.17 9.13 5.69
CA CYS A 483 16.05 8.39 6.25
C CYS A 483 16.47 7.65 7.51
N ALA A 484 16.00 8.14 8.66
CA ALA A 484 16.27 7.53 9.95
C ALA A 484 14.99 6.96 10.57
N PRO A 485 15.10 5.85 11.32
CA PRO A 485 13.96 5.32 12.05
C PRO A 485 13.66 6.24 13.22
N THR A 486 12.42 6.69 13.32
CA THR A 486 11.95 7.44 14.49
C THR A 486 11.71 6.49 15.64
N ARG A 487 12.79 6.24 16.37
CA ARG A 487 12.78 5.50 17.61
C ARG A 487 13.42 6.35 18.69
N CYS A 488 12.73 6.54 19.80
CA CYS A 488 13.37 6.98 21.02
C CYS A 488 14.03 5.75 21.66
N THR A 489 15.33 5.85 21.94
CA THR A 489 16.06 4.85 22.69
C THR A 489 16.16 5.29 24.14
N LEU A 490 15.64 4.48 25.05
CA LEU A 490 15.75 4.73 26.47
C LEU A 490 17.14 4.26 26.93
N GLU A 491 18.14 5.15 26.88
CA GLU A 491 19.55 4.81 27.12
C GLU A 491 19.82 4.39 28.57
N SER A 492 19.26 5.11 29.56
CA SER A 492 19.30 4.72 30.97
C SER A 492 18.18 5.40 31.77
N LEU A 493 17.57 4.67 32.70
CA LEU A 493 16.65 5.18 33.71
C LEU A 493 17.40 5.40 35.02
N ALA A 494 16.94 6.32 35.86
CA ALA A 494 17.45 6.47 37.23
C ALA A 494 17.27 5.16 38.03
N GLU A 495 18.18 4.89 38.98
CA GLU A 495 18.10 3.68 39.81
C GLU A 495 16.72 3.53 40.46
N ASP A 496 16.20 2.31 40.44
CA ASP A 496 14.90 1.89 40.96
C ASP A 496 13.65 2.38 40.20
N VAL A 497 13.78 3.05 39.04
CA VAL A 497 12.64 3.37 38.17
C VAL A 497 12.32 2.22 37.21
N ILE A 498 11.08 1.75 37.21
CA ILE A 498 10.59 0.64 36.39
C ILE A 498 9.73 1.19 35.25
N ALA A 499 10.17 0.99 34.00
CA ALA A 499 9.40 1.36 32.81
C ALA A 499 8.54 0.21 32.28
N THR A 500 7.30 0.51 31.92
CA THR A 500 6.32 -0.43 31.37
C THR A 500 5.58 0.19 30.17
N PRO A 501 5.57 -0.46 28.98
CA PRO A 501 6.32 -1.67 28.63
C PRO A 501 7.82 -1.39 28.47
N LEU A 502 8.68 -2.28 28.98
CA LEU A 502 10.14 -2.15 28.78
C LEU A 502 10.52 -2.60 27.36
N SER A 503 10.88 -1.65 26.52
CA SER A 503 11.40 -1.87 25.17
C SER A 503 12.75 -1.18 25.00
N ARG A 504 13.59 -1.69 24.10
CA ARG A 504 14.81 -0.99 23.66
C ARG A 504 14.53 0.16 22.71
N ASN A 505 13.40 0.11 22.00
CA ASN A 505 13.00 1.08 20.97
C ASN A 505 11.51 1.43 21.14
N TYR A 506 11.20 2.73 21.14
CA TYR A 506 9.83 3.25 21.23
C TYR A 506 9.54 4.15 20.03
N TYR A 507 8.40 3.96 19.36
CA TYR A 507 8.01 4.77 18.20
C TYR A 507 7.37 6.10 18.65
N ILE A 508 7.34 7.09 17.75
CA ILE A 508 6.69 8.38 18.05
C ILE A 508 5.23 8.15 18.43
N GLY A 509 4.81 8.77 19.53
CA GLY A 509 3.47 8.60 20.12
C GLY A 509 3.36 7.41 21.08
N ASN A 510 4.37 6.54 21.17
CA ASN A 510 4.41 5.53 22.23
C ASN A 510 4.57 6.23 23.58
N MET A 511 3.73 5.83 24.52
CA MET A 511 3.75 6.28 25.91
C MET A 511 4.29 5.15 26.78
N VAL A 512 5.24 5.46 27.64
CA VAL A 512 5.87 4.54 28.60
C VAL A 512 5.47 4.98 29.99
N THR A 513 4.85 4.08 30.75
CA THR A 513 4.47 4.34 32.14
C THR A 513 5.63 3.99 33.05
N LEU A 514 5.95 4.86 33.99
CA LEU A 514 7.03 4.70 34.95
C LEU A 514 6.45 4.38 36.33
N SER A 515 7.09 3.47 37.05
CA SER A 515 6.65 3.02 38.37
C SER A 515 7.83 2.78 39.30
N CYS A 516 7.59 2.79 40.60
CA CYS A 516 8.61 2.52 41.62
C CYS A 516 8.31 1.21 42.36
N PRO A 517 9.34 0.53 42.89
CA PRO A 517 9.17 -0.62 43.77
C PRO A 517 8.44 -0.22 45.07
N PRO A 518 7.79 -1.19 45.75
CA PRO A 518 6.99 -0.94 46.95
C PRO A 518 7.80 -0.26 48.06
N GLY A 519 7.23 0.81 48.64
CA GLY A 519 7.88 1.63 49.68
C GLY A 519 8.58 2.89 49.16
N LYS A 520 8.62 3.08 47.84
CA LYS A 520 9.08 4.31 47.17
C LYS A 520 7.97 4.92 46.31
N GLU A 521 7.97 6.23 46.18
CA GLU A 521 7.06 7.03 45.36
C GLU A 521 7.82 7.64 44.18
N LEU A 522 7.18 7.69 43.02
CA LEU A 522 7.74 8.26 41.80
C LEU A 522 7.72 9.78 41.88
N ARG A 523 8.89 10.41 41.74
CA ARG A 523 9.03 11.86 41.61
C ARG A 523 9.39 12.19 40.17
N GLY A 524 8.47 12.88 39.50
CA GLY A 524 8.57 13.24 38.08
C GLY A 524 7.26 12.92 37.36
N ALA A 525 7.31 12.83 36.04
CA ALA A 525 6.15 12.41 35.26
C ALA A 525 5.92 10.90 35.39
N GLU A 526 4.65 10.51 35.53
CA GLU A 526 4.21 9.11 35.56
C GLU A 526 4.30 8.43 34.19
N SER A 527 4.36 9.21 33.12
CA SER A 527 4.49 8.72 31.76
C SER A 527 5.42 9.60 30.94
N ILE A 528 6.25 8.96 30.12
CA ILE A 528 7.09 9.63 29.12
C ILE A 528 6.58 9.25 27.73
N SER A 529 6.55 10.21 26.81
CA SER A 529 6.13 9.99 25.43
C SER A 529 7.29 10.21 24.49
N CYS A 530 7.42 9.34 23.48
CA CYS A 530 8.40 9.55 22.42
C CYS A 530 7.87 10.60 21.43
N ASP A 531 8.54 11.73 21.33
CA ASP A 531 8.13 12.85 20.47
C ASP A 531 8.80 12.81 19.09
N SER A 532 8.36 13.69 18.18
CA SER A 532 8.91 13.81 16.83
C SER A 532 10.37 14.25 16.77
N SER A 533 10.93 14.73 17.89
CA SER A 533 12.34 15.10 18.04
C SER A 533 13.21 13.91 18.45
N GLN A 534 12.66 12.69 18.47
CA GLN A 534 13.34 11.43 18.82
C GLN A 534 13.85 11.42 20.26
N ASN A 535 13.27 12.27 21.12
CA ASN A 535 13.54 12.28 22.53
C ASN A 535 12.28 11.95 23.32
N PHE A 536 12.47 11.54 24.56
CA PHE A 536 11.35 11.40 25.48
C PHE A 536 10.98 12.76 26.07
N SER A 537 9.71 13.10 25.97
CA SER A 537 9.14 14.27 26.62
C SER A 537 8.10 13.80 27.65
N PRO A 538 8.27 14.14 28.94
CA PRO A 538 9.43 14.81 29.55
C PRO A 538 10.69 13.92 29.63
N ASP A 539 11.86 14.53 29.88
CA ASP A 539 13.16 13.84 29.89
C ASP A 539 13.23 12.78 31.00
N PRO A 540 13.48 11.49 30.67
CA PRO A 540 13.58 10.39 31.64
C PRO A 540 14.64 10.61 32.72
N ALA A 541 15.67 11.42 32.45
CA ALA A 541 16.72 11.74 33.41
C ALA A 541 16.22 12.57 34.61
N GLU A 542 15.07 13.24 34.48
CA GLU A 542 14.47 14.05 35.55
C GLU A 542 13.61 13.23 36.52
N ILE A 543 13.42 11.94 36.27
CA ILE A 543 12.46 11.08 36.96
C ILE A 543 13.18 10.11 37.89
N SER A 544 12.77 10.04 39.17
CA SER A 544 13.44 9.23 40.20
C SER A 544 12.48 8.68 41.26
N CYS A 545 12.86 7.58 41.93
CA CYS A 545 12.06 6.97 43.00
C CYS A 545 12.57 7.37 44.40
N ILE A 546 11.71 7.95 45.24
CA ILE A 546 12.05 8.42 46.60
C ILE A 546 11.30 7.61 47.68
N PRO A 547 11.88 7.35 48.86
CA PRO A 547 11.19 6.62 49.92
C PRO A 547 10.00 7.40 50.51
N VAL A 548 8.87 6.71 50.70
CA VAL A 548 7.63 7.30 51.24
C VAL A 548 7.82 7.62 52.72
N SER A 549 7.87 8.91 53.06
CA SER A 549 7.82 9.38 54.45
C SER A 549 6.67 10.38 54.60
N ALA A 550 5.80 10.14 55.59
CA ALA A 550 4.67 11.01 55.96
C ALA A 550 4.85 11.50 57.42
N PRO A 551 4.26 12.64 57.87
CA PRO A 551 3.53 13.69 57.15
C PRO A 551 4.06 15.15 57.36
N GLN A 552 3.80 15.99 56.35
CA GLN A 552 3.73 17.47 56.24
C GLN A 552 4.68 18.41 57.01
N LYS A 553 5.53 19.12 56.25
CA LYS A 553 5.80 20.57 56.41
C LYS A 553 6.27 21.22 55.10
N LEU A 554 5.41 22.11 54.57
CA LEU A 554 5.62 23.24 53.65
C LEU A 554 6.55 23.04 52.44
N THR A 555 5.95 22.81 51.27
CA THR A 555 6.58 23.09 49.97
C THR A 555 6.80 24.60 49.79
N PRO A 556 7.97 25.05 49.31
CA PRO A 556 8.11 26.42 48.79
C PRO A 556 7.33 26.53 47.47
N PRO A 557 6.75 27.70 47.16
CA PRO A 557 5.75 27.84 46.11
C PRO A 557 6.37 27.60 44.73
N THR A 558 5.73 26.78 43.91
CA THR A 558 5.79 26.93 42.45
C THR A 558 5.37 28.36 42.17
N VAL A 559 6.28 29.15 41.60
CA VAL A 559 6.02 30.55 41.31
C VAL A 559 4.96 30.61 40.20
N LEU A 560 3.69 30.74 40.60
CA LEU A 560 2.56 30.95 39.70
C LEU A 560 2.65 32.40 39.17
N CYS A 561 3.26 32.57 38.01
CA CYS A 561 3.36 33.86 37.35
C CYS A 561 2.01 34.28 36.76
N LYS A 562 1.76 35.59 36.70
CA LYS A 562 0.53 36.10 36.09
C LYS A 562 0.52 35.82 34.58
N PRO A 563 -0.64 35.79 33.90
CA PRO A 563 -0.74 35.44 32.47
C PRO A 563 0.18 36.25 31.52
N TRP A 564 0.51 37.48 31.90
CA TRP A 564 1.42 38.40 31.19
C TRP A 564 2.88 38.35 31.68
N GLU A 565 3.21 37.38 32.54
CA GLU A 565 4.55 37.09 33.05
C GLU A 565 4.97 35.69 32.61
N LYS A 566 6.28 35.47 32.48
CA LYS A 566 6.90 34.18 32.23
C LYS A 566 7.92 33.87 33.31
N SER A 567 8.10 32.58 33.61
CA SER A 567 9.13 32.15 34.56
C SER A 567 10.50 32.26 33.89
N ALA A 568 11.39 33.08 34.46
CA ALA A 568 12.79 33.11 34.10
C ALA A 568 13.64 33.00 35.38
N ARG A 569 14.37 31.88 35.51
CA ARG A 569 15.24 31.60 36.68
C ARG A 569 14.51 31.68 38.03
N GLY A 570 13.29 31.14 38.11
CA GLY A 570 12.51 31.09 39.35
C GLY A 570 11.93 32.44 39.79
N LYS A 571 11.91 33.45 38.91
CA LYS A 571 11.24 34.73 39.12
C LYS A 571 10.29 35.00 37.95
N CYS A 572 9.15 35.60 38.24
CA CYS A 572 8.26 36.09 37.20
C CYS A 572 8.87 37.34 36.57
N VAL A 573 9.11 37.26 35.26
CA VAL A 573 9.50 38.41 34.44
C VAL A 573 8.40 38.69 33.45
N CYS A 574 8.21 39.94 33.07
CA CYS A 574 7.18 40.34 32.13
C CYS A 574 7.39 39.65 30.77
N LYS A 575 6.31 39.15 30.17
CA LYS A 575 6.31 38.72 28.77
C LYS A 575 6.58 39.92 27.87
N MET A 576 7.21 39.69 26.73
CA MET A 576 7.27 40.67 25.65
C MET A 576 5.91 40.73 24.93
N PRO A 577 5.48 41.87 24.34
CA PRO A 577 4.17 41.98 23.69
C PRO A 577 3.87 40.98 22.57
N PHE A 578 4.90 40.40 21.94
CA PHE A 578 4.76 39.35 20.92
C PHE A 578 4.61 37.94 21.52
N GLU A 579 4.89 37.74 22.80
CA GLU A 579 4.75 36.46 23.53
C GLU A 579 3.35 36.28 24.14
N CYS A 580 2.46 37.26 23.94
CA CYS A 580 1.06 37.17 24.32
C CYS A 580 0.27 36.34 23.29
N SER A 581 -0.44 35.32 23.77
CA SER A 581 -1.45 34.59 22.99
C SER A 581 -2.63 35.49 22.61
N SER A 582 -3.55 34.98 21.79
CA SER A 582 -4.80 35.68 21.46
C SER A 582 -5.56 36.03 22.74
N SER A 583 -5.98 37.29 22.86
CA SER A 583 -6.55 37.92 24.06
C SER A 583 -7.46 39.05 23.61
N LEU A 584 -8.41 39.47 24.46
CA LEU A 584 -9.42 40.48 24.09
C LEU A 584 -8.75 41.80 23.66
N GLU A 585 -9.14 42.33 22.50
CA GLU A 585 -8.59 43.58 21.94
C GLU A 585 -9.32 44.83 22.46
N MET A 586 -8.58 45.91 22.67
CA MET A 586 -9.10 47.20 23.12
C MET A 586 -8.27 48.37 22.57
N CYS A 587 -8.87 49.56 22.54
CA CYS A 587 -8.18 50.78 22.12
C CYS A 587 -7.39 51.41 23.28
N ALA A 588 -6.15 51.80 23.05
CA ALA A 588 -5.31 52.44 24.08
C ALA A 588 -4.41 53.53 23.49
N THR A 589 -4.26 54.63 24.21
CA THR A 589 -3.39 55.75 23.81
C THR A 589 -1.99 55.58 24.39
N SER A 590 -0.98 55.73 23.52
CA SER A 590 0.41 55.70 23.95
C SER A 590 0.90 57.08 24.43
N PRO A 591 1.49 57.20 25.64
CA PRO A 591 1.98 58.49 26.14
C PRO A 591 3.11 59.08 25.30
N ALA A 592 3.85 58.25 24.56
CA ALA A 592 5.02 58.67 23.80
C ALA A 592 4.68 59.39 22.49
N ARG A 593 3.47 59.18 21.93
CA ARG A 593 3.07 59.72 20.61
C ARG A 593 1.70 60.39 20.60
N GLY A 594 0.89 60.23 21.66
CA GLY A 594 -0.50 60.73 21.70
C GLY A 594 -1.46 60.01 20.73
N THR A 595 -0.99 58.97 20.03
CA THR A 595 -1.77 58.18 19.09
C THR A 595 -2.44 57.00 19.79
N SER A 596 -3.71 56.77 19.48
CA SER A 596 -4.47 55.58 19.89
C SER A 596 -4.13 54.39 18.99
N ILE A 597 -3.87 53.23 19.60
CA ILE A 597 -3.52 51.98 18.93
C ILE A 597 -4.31 50.81 19.54
N LEU A 598 -4.57 49.79 18.74
CA LEU A 598 -5.17 48.55 19.21
C LEU A 598 -4.14 47.73 20.01
N LEU A 599 -4.50 47.35 21.23
CA LEU A 599 -3.72 46.47 22.09
C LEU A 599 -4.63 45.42 22.72
N SER A 600 -4.13 44.19 22.87
CA SER A 600 -4.85 43.18 23.63
C SER A 600 -4.66 43.37 25.14
N VAL A 601 -5.58 42.84 25.94
CA VAL A 601 -5.52 42.85 27.42
C VAL A 601 -4.18 42.27 27.90
N CYS A 602 -3.72 41.16 27.31
CA CYS A 602 -2.40 40.60 27.63
C CYS A 602 -1.25 41.58 27.30
N LYS A 603 -1.26 42.21 26.12
CA LYS A 603 -0.20 43.16 25.72
C LYS A 603 -0.18 44.37 26.65
N MET A 604 -1.34 44.84 27.10
CA MET A 604 -1.47 45.96 28.01
C MET A 604 -0.96 45.65 29.41
N HIS A 605 -1.25 44.46 29.94
CA HIS A 605 -0.64 43.99 31.19
C HIS A 605 0.88 43.78 31.07
N ALA A 606 1.36 43.23 29.95
CA ALA A 606 2.78 43.06 29.68
C ALA A 606 3.52 44.41 29.62
N LEU A 607 2.98 45.40 28.91
CA LEU A 607 3.54 46.75 28.83
C LEU A 607 3.55 47.44 30.20
N ARG A 608 2.47 47.30 30.98
CA ARG A 608 2.39 47.82 32.36
C ARG A 608 3.43 47.17 33.26
N CYS A 609 3.63 45.85 33.16
CA CYS A 609 4.65 45.11 33.88
C CYS A 609 6.06 45.61 33.53
N MET A 610 6.32 45.95 32.26
CA MET A 610 7.58 46.53 31.79
C MET A 610 7.76 48.03 32.13
N GLY A 611 6.85 48.63 32.92
CA GLY A 611 6.91 50.04 33.31
C GLY A 611 6.45 51.03 32.24
N LYS A 612 5.78 50.58 31.18
CA LYS A 612 5.20 51.43 30.13
C LYS A 612 3.69 51.59 30.34
N SER A 613 3.26 52.71 30.90
CA SER A 613 1.83 53.00 31.09
C SER A 613 1.17 53.38 29.76
N HIS A 614 -0.01 52.84 29.47
CA HIS A 614 -0.89 53.26 28.38
C HIS A 614 -2.27 53.51 28.98
N THR A 615 -2.99 54.50 28.49
CA THR A 615 -4.35 54.81 28.96
C THR A 615 -5.36 54.17 28.01
N ILE A 616 -6.40 53.54 28.56
CA ILE A 616 -7.49 53.00 27.74
C ILE A 616 -8.23 54.17 27.11
N ALA A 617 -8.49 54.08 25.81
CA ALA A 617 -9.21 55.09 25.03
C ALA A 617 -10.58 54.55 24.64
N GLU A 618 -11.47 55.41 24.19
CA GLU A 618 -12.74 54.98 23.60
C GLU A 618 -12.48 54.14 22.35
N ASP A 619 -13.31 53.12 22.12
CA ASP A 619 -13.19 52.22 20.96
C ASP A 619 -13.29 53.00 19.63
N SER A 620 -13.95 54.17 19.62
CA SER A 620 -14.04 55.10 18.48
C SER A 620 -12.70 55.75 18.08
N ALA A 621 -11.72 55.76 18.98
CA ALA A 621 -10.41 56.38 18.76
C ALA A 621 -9.43 55.48 18.00
N CYS A 622 -9.79 54.20 17.74
CA CYS A 622 -9.00 53.26 16.98
C CYS A 622 -9.77 52.75 15.75
N GLU A 623 -9.06 52.50 14.65
CA GLU A 623 -9.61 51.75 13.52
C GLU A 623 -9.51 50.25 13.79
N TRP A 624 -10.64 49.54 13.65
CA TRP A 624 -10.75 48.11 13.90
C TRP A 624 -10.67 47.34 12.58
N PRO A 625 -9.69 46.44 12.39
CA PRO A 625 -9.56 45.69 11.15
C PRO A 625 -10.70 44.68 10.98
N GLU A 626 -11.22 44.52 9.76
CA GLU A 626 -12.13 43.43 9.42
C GLU A 626 -11.38 42.10 9.50
N ARG A 627 -11.82 41.21 10.39
CA ARG A 627 -11.14 39.94 10.65
C ARG A 627 -11.59 38.86 9.65
N SER A 628 -10.63 38.15 9.08
CA SER A 628 -10.88 36.91 8.33
C SER A 628 -11.24 35.78 9.27
N THR A 629 -12.42 35.17 9.10
CA THR A 629 -12.86 33.97 9.83
C THR A 629 -12.42 32.67 9.18
N ALA A 630 -11.70 32.74 8.05
CA ALA A 630 -11.27 31.58 7.28
C ALA A 630 -10.04 30.89 7.90
N GLY A 631 -10.18 29.60 8.21
CA GLY A 631 -9.13 28.76 8.77
C GLY A 631 -9.23 28.57 10.28
N CYS A 632 -9.43 27.33 10.72
CA CYS A 632 -9.67 27.02 12.14
C CYS A 632 -8.44 27.08 13.05
N ASN A 633 -7.25 27.37 12.54
CA ASN A 633 -6.02 27.40 13.33
C ASN A 633 -5.94 28.62 14.27
N ASP A 634 -6.70 29.68 13.99
CA ASP A 634 -6.61 30.96 14.70
C ASP A 634 -7.91 31.35 15.43
N CYS A 635 -8.84 30.44 15.73
CA CYS A 635 -10.08 30.80 16.43
C CYS A 635 -9.81 31.39 17.83
N HIS A 636 -10.55 32.43 18.20
CA HIS A 636 -10.46 33.03 19.54
C HIS A 636 -11.05 32.10 20.61
N MET A 637 -10.71 32.36 21.88
CA MET A 637 -11.17 31.54 23.01
C MET A 637 -12.72 31.48 23.18
N TRP A 638 -13.43 32.46 22.62
CA TRP A 638 -14.90 32.55 22.56
C TRP A 638 -15.52 32.01 21.26
N GLU A 639 -14.72 31.45 20.36
CA GLU A 639 -15.13 30.86 19.08
C GLU A 639 -14.93 29.33 19.07
N THR A 640 -15.60 28.65 18.16
CA THR A 640 -15.51 27.22 17.84
C THR A 640 -15.39 27.05 16.34
N CYS A 641 -14.48 26.18 15.90
CA CYS A 641 -14.32 25.84 14.49
C CYS A 641 -15.53 25.04 13.98
N ASP A 642 -16.15 25.50 12.90
CA ASP A 642 -17.10 24.70 12.13
C ASP A 642 -16.32 23.78 11.18
N ALA A 643 -16.33 22.48 11.48
CA ALA A 643 -15.63 21.46 10.70
C ALA A 643 -16.15 21.33 9.25
N GLN A 644 -17.36 21.83 8.94
CA GLN A 644 -17.93 21.74 7.60
C GLN A 644 -17.53 22.91 6.70
N THR A 645 -17.40 24.11 7.26
CA THR A 645 -17.05 25.32 6.49
C THR A 645 -15.60 25.77 6.68
N ASN A 646 -14.87 25.19 7.64
CA ASN A 646 -13.53 25.60 8.03
C ASN A 646 -13.45 27.07 8.47
N GLU A 647 -14.49 27.53 9.17
CA GLU A 647 -14.63 28.91 9.67
C GLU A 647 -14.87 28.93 11.18
N CYS A 648 -14.38 29.98 11.86
CA CYS A 648 -14.64 30.19 13.29
C CYS A 648 -16.04 30.77 13.52
N ARG A 649 -16.86 30.14 14.37
CA ARG A 649 -18.18 30.61 14.80
C ARG A 649 -18.19 30.93 16.29
N CYS A 650 -18.97 31.92 16.72
CA CYS A 650 -19.14 32.22 18.15
C CYS A 650 -19.73 31.03 18.91
N LYS A 651 -19.26 30.78 20.13
CA LYS A 651 -19.81 29.72 20.99
C LYS A 651 -21.28 29.97 21.39
N ASP A 652 -22.01 28.90 21.68
CA ASP A 652 -23.40 29.01 22.13
C ASP A 652 -23.51 29.42 23.60
N SER A 653 -22.69 28.84 24.48
CA SER A 653 -22.61 29.12 25.92
C SER A 653 -21.25 29.70 26.33
N ALA A 654 -21.20 30.36 27.50
CA ALA A 654 -19.97 30.87 28.13
C ALA A 654 -19.11 29.76 28.77
N ASP A 655 -19.10 28.55 28.21
CA ASP A 655 -18.22 27.47 28.67
C ASP A 655 -16.80 27.70 28.15
N CYS A 656 -16.11 28.58 28.86
CA CYS A 656 -14.74 28.97 28.58
C CYS A 656 -13.79 28.06 29.34
N SER A 657 -13.33 26.97 28.72
CA SER A 657 -12.32 26.06 29.32
C SER A 657 -11.05 26.78 29.79
N ASN A 658 -10.76 27.96 29.22
CA ASN A 658 -9.78 28.91 29.72
C ASN A 658 -10.40 30.33 29.70
N PRO A 659 -10.87 30.87 30.83
CA PRO A 659 -11.63 32.12 30.86
C PRO A 659 -10.79 33.39 30.59
N GLY A 660 -9.47 33.30 30.65
CA GLY A 660 -8.58 34.47 30.53
C GLY A 660 -8.60 35.35 31.77
N SER A 661 -8.17 36.60 31.64
CA SER A 661 -8.13 37.56 32.76
C SER A 661 -9.51 38.12 33.08
N GLN A 662 -9.70 38.58 34.33
CA GLN A 662 -10.89 39.33 34.71
C GLN A 662 -10.73 40.80 34.30
N VAL A 663 -11.72 41.32 33.59
CA VAL A 663 -11.75 42.68 33.04
C VAL A 663 -13.03 43.39 33.46
N CYS A 664 -12.94 44.70 33.63
CA CYS A 664 -14.09 45.55 33.86
C CYS A 664 -14.62 46.03 32.52
N VAL A 665 -15.84 45.65 32.17
CA VAL A 665 -16.47 45.96 30.88
C VAL A 665 -17.80 46.65 31.06
N ARG A 666 -18.13 47.52 30.11
CA ARG A 666 -19.48 48.09 29.97
C ARG A 666 -20.12 47.51 28.73
N VAL A 667 -21.30 46.94 28.92
CA VAL A 667 -22.10 46.28 27.86
C VAL A 667 -23.29 47.16 27.54
N GLY A 668 -23.46 47.52 26.26
CA GLY A 668 -24.55 48.37 25.78
C GLY A 668 -24.11 49.76 25.33
N GLU A 669 -25.05 50.52 24.75
CA GLU A 669 -24.80 51.86 24.18
C GLU A 669 -24.94 52.99 25.20
N ASP A 670 -25.59 52.74 26.35
CA ASP A 670 -25.80 53.74 27.40
C ASP A 670 -24.54 53.92 28.26
N GLU A 671 -23.95 55.12 28.26
CA GLU A 671 -22.80 55.46 29.12
C GLU A 671 -23.09 55.36 30.62
N SER A 672 -24.38 55.35 31.00
CA SER A 672 -24.87 55.12 32.37
C SER A 672 -24.98 53.65 32.78
N ALA A 673 -24.70 52.70 31.88
CA ALA A 673 -24.68 51.28 32.21
C ALA A 673 -23.54 50.99 33.22
N ALA A 674 -23.90 50.29 34.31
CA ALA A 674 -22.95 49.88 35.33
C ALA A 674 -21.88 48.98 34.72
N ALA A 675 -20.61 49.27 35.03
CA ALA A 675 -19.51 48.41 34.62
C ALA A 675 -19.56 47.10 35.40
N GLN A 676 -19.30 45.99 34.71
CA GLN A 676 -19.42 44.64 35.27
C GLN A 676 -18.09 43.91 35.15
N ASN A 677 -17.83 43.02 36.10
CA ASN A 677 -16.70 42.10 36.05
C ASN A 677 -17.06 40.93 35.15
N MET A 678 -16.27 40.75 34.10
CA MET A 678 -16.39 39.63 33.17
C MET A 678 -15.00 39.08 32.85
N SER A 679 -14.94 37.80 32.51
CA SER A 679 -13.74 37.21 31.95
C SER A 679 -13.51 37.67 30.50
N GLU A 680 -12.26 37.65 30.02
CA GLU A 680 -11.93 37.96 28.62
C GLU A 680 -12.74 37.12 27.64
N CYS A 681 -13.01 35.85 27.98
CA CYS A 681 -13.80 34.97 27.14
C CYS A 681 -15.29 35.34 27.09
N GLU A 682 -15.90 35.71 28.23
CA GLU A 682 -17.30 36.14 28.27
C GLU A 682 -17.51 37.47 27.54
N ALA A 683 -16.60 38.43 27.75
CA ALA A 683 -16.65 39.73 27.08
C ALA A 683 -16.44 39.59 25.55
N GLY A 684 -15.50 38.74 25.13
CA GLY A 684 -15.29 38.43 23.73
C GLY A 684 -16.47 37.70 23.08
N LEU A 685 -17.14 36.81 23.83
CA LEU A 685 -18.32 36.10 23.35
C LEU A 685 -19.49 37.06 23.06
N GLN A 686 -19.75 38.02 23.95
CA GLN A 686 -20.77 39.04 23.74
C GLN A 686 -20.44 39.92 22.53
N ARG A 687 -19.18 40.34 22.38
CA ARG A 687 -18.73 41.09 21.19
C ARG A 687 -18.88 40.27 19.90
N CYS A 688 -18.60 38.97 19.94
CA CYS A 688 -18.77 38.04 18.82
C CYS A 688 -20.26 37.90 18.42
N LYS A 689 -21.17 37.87 19.40
CA LYS A 689 -22.63 37.83 19.18
C LYS A 689 -23.22 39.18 18.72
N GLY A 690 -22.40 40.21 18.55
CA GLY A 690 -22.80 41.52 18.04
C GLY A 690 -23.16 42.55 19.12
N GLU A 691 -22.91 42.27 20.40
CA GLU A 691 -23.14 43.23 21.48
C GLU A 691 -21.98 44.24 21.57
N LYS A 692 -22.30 45.51 21.87
CA LYS A 692 -21.30 46.56 22.07
C LYS A 692 -20.70 46.44 23.46
N VAL A 693 -19.50 45.86 23.54
CA VAL A 693 -18.73 45.69 24.78
C VAL A 693 -17.52 46.63 24.73
N SER A 694 -17.37 47.49 25.73
CA SER A 694 -16.22 48.39 25.88
C SER A 694 -15.44 48.05 27.14
N VAL A 695 -14.11 47.94 27.04
CA VAL A 695 -13.25 47.65 28.19
C VAL A 695 -12.97 48.95 28.95
N VAL A 696 -13.39 49.02 30.21
CA VAL A 696 -13.18 50.18 31.08
C VAL A 696 -11.87 50.06 31.85
N SER A 697 -11.52 48.83 32.25
CA SER A 697 -10.27 48.51 32.93
C SER A 697 -9.83 47.08 32.62
N ILE A 698 -8.51 46.88 32.50
CA ILE A 698 -7.89 45.55 32.41
C ILE A 698 -7.82 44.84 33.78
N LEU A 699 -8.28 45.50 34.83
CA LEU A 699 -8.48 44.95 36.17
C LEU A 699 -9.98 44.86 36.44
N PRO A 700 -10.41 44.07 37.43
CA PRO A 700 -11.80 44.08 37.90
C PRO A 700 -12.28 45.50 38.24
N CYS A 701 -13.56 45.77 38.03
CA CYS A 701 -14.23 47.00 38.44
C CYS A 701 -14.08 47.18 39.96
N ASP A 702 -13.77 48.41 40.36
CA ASP A 702 -13.82 48.79 41.77
C ASP A 702 -15.28 48.67 42.24
N ALA A 703 -15.48 47.95 43.36
CA ALA A 703 -16.79 47.63 43.91
C ALA A 703 -17.50 48.85 44.53
#